data_AF-A0A1R1B7B9-F1
#
_entry.id   AF-A0A1R1B7B9-F1
#
_cell.length_a   1.000
_cell.length_b   1.000
_cell.length_c   1.000
_cell.angle_alpha   90.00
_cell.angle_beta   90.00
_cell.angle_gamma   90.00
#
_symmetry.space_group_name_H-M   'P 1'
#
loop_
_entity.id
_entity.type
_entity.pdbx_description
1 polymer ?
#
loop_
_entity_poly.entity_id
_entity_poly.type
_entity_poly.pdbx_seq_one_letter_code
_entity_poly.pdbx_strand_id
1 'polypeptide(L)'
;MFVQRTPRLMSTILKGVTVPLLVGLMMFYLFTSLITSPVLADGPDGSWTECATEGANCSFPGTKEVRLWGTGTNYGFISRIFTDSTACTVGAFGNDPAVGITKRCYYRDVQFDSGVTAVVSGLNNKVTFTFHTYAIQAGTLDELKSKITVKKTGDSTYTALGAEDIVANLTSTATSSTLEINFKDPLVGMENSIQIAPEAFKDSNGSLIVISVTSLLVVGDTPDASFGWTNCAADGQVCGFYGRKEVRYWGTGTPVPNYGYISKIITGSGGNVCTLFAFGTTDPAPGSTKRCYYRDVQLDNEITTVVSGLNNKVTFTFPTFAIQAGTLAELKSKITVKKTGDSAYTALGAEDTVANPTTTATLSTLEIKLKDTLVGSGNSIQIAPGAFKDNNGQTIYIPVSSSLTLLGLGPDGSIGWTDCAADGGKCNFSGRKEVRYWGTGVPAVPANYGFISNISTGGMNCPYYSLDPAYGTVKRCYYRDVQLDSAMTAVVSGTNNKVTFTFNTYAIQAGTLAELKSKITVKKTGASVYTALGAEDTVEKLTSTATLSTLEINFKYPLVGSENSIQIAPEAFKDSNGSLIDLSINSSLALLGNGPDGSIGWTYCAAFGENCDFVGTKEVRLWGIGSPALPANYGFVSRSTSRITCSLLAFGTTDPAPGSTKRCYYRDVQPYSLTNSVVSGLNNKVTFTFGTHAIQAGTLDELKSKIEVKKTGGSAYTPLGAEDTVENPTSNTLVINFKDTLVGSENEILIAPGAFKDSDGKPINLSIASPYLTLVPTAPDGSYGWTECAPENGKCNFSGKKEVRFWGTGAPAVPANYGFISKFFTDGAPCNGTIFGNDPAPGTTKRCYYRDVQLDSAMTAVVSGPNNKVTFTFKTYAIQAGTLDELKSKITVKKTGDSAYTALGAEDTVAANTSTSQSSTFEINFKESMVGSGISIQIAPGAFRDWYGQSINTSVSFSLLLLPTPPDGSMGWTYCSEENQNCIFSGMKEVRYWGTGTLSDPANIAFKSNISIGYTACTANAFGNIDPAPGAIKRCFYRDVQLDNGVTAVVSELNNKVTFTFRTYAIQAGTLDELKSKIEVKKTGASVYTALGAEDTVANLTSTAYSSTLEINFKVALVGSENSIRITPGAFKGSDGKPINISIASPFLTLVPTAPALTNAATPSIGTQPTGATVNEGASAPLSVAATV
;
A
#
# COMPACT_ATOMS: atom_id res chain seq x y z
N MET A 1 50.76 19.47 4.04
CA MET A 1 49.47 19.37 4.75
C MET A 1 49.20 17.91 5.03
N PHE A 2 48.80 17.60 6.27
CA PHE A 2 48.42 16.31 6.85
C PHE A 2 47.63 15.36 5.92
N VAL A 3 47.62 14.03 6.06
CA VAL A 3 48.63 12.98 6.36
C VAL A 3 48.16 11.79 5.51
N GLN A 4 49.05 11.23 4.72
CA GLN A 4 48.78 10.33 3.59
C GLN A 4 49.87 9.24 3.57
N ARG A 5 49.56 8.06 3.00
CA ARG A 5 50.44 7.18 2.18
C ARG A 5 50.73 5.74 2.67
N THR A 6 50.40 4.80 1.79
CA THR A 6 51.22 3.65 1.36
C THR A 6 52.15 4.08 0.19
N PRO A 7 53.06 3.26 -0.40
CA PRO A 7 53.93 2.15 0.06
C PRO A 7 55.41 2.22 -0.48
N ARG A 8 56.22 1.16 -0.22
CA ARG A 8 57.51 0.70 -0.84
C ARG A 8 58.82 1.46 -0.56
N LEU A 9 59.89 0.73 -0.20
CA LEU A 9 61.18 0.69 -0.96
C LEU A 9 62.20 -0.34 -0.41
N MET A 10 62.92 -0.96 -1.36
CA MET A 10 64.17 -1.75 -1.24
C MET A 10 65.36 -0.88 -0.79
N SER A 11 66.31 -1.43 -0.02
CA SER A 11 67.69 -1.73 -0.49
C SER A 11 68.59 -2.33 0.61
N THR A 12 69.48 -3.20 0.17
CA THR A 12 70.54 -3.95 0.88
C THR A 12 71.78 -3.10 1.23
N ILE A 13 72.58 -3.47 2.25
CA ILE A 13 74.07 -3.68 2.24
C ILE A 13 74.76 -3.57 3.65
N LEU A 14 75.24 -4.74 4.12
CA LEU A 14 76.55 -5.16 4.69
C LEU A 14 77.12 -4.86 6.12
N LYS A 15 77.77 -5.95 6.62
CA LYS A 15 78.84 -6.18 7.64
C LYS A 15 78.37 -6.28 9.11
N GLY A 16 78.78 -7.23 9.96
CA GLY A 16 79.71 -8.38 9.93
C GLY A 16 80.20 -8.69 11.37
N VAL A 17 80.69 -9.92 11.62
CA VAL A 17 81.63 -10.36 12.70
C VAL A 17 81.10 -11.16 13.95
N THR A 18 81.26 -12.50 13.86
CA THR A 18 81.83 -13.57 14.77
C THR A 18 81.41 -13.88 16.23
N VAL A 19 80.86 -15.10 16.47
CA VAL A 19 81.40 -16.37 17.14
C VAL A 19 81.94 -16.29 18.61
N PRO A 20 82.02 -17.36 19.48
CA PRO A 20 81.39 -18.73 19.66
C PRO A 20 80.99 -19.09 21.14
N LEU A 21 80.54 -20.34 21.47
CA LEU A 21 81.31 -21.36 22.27
C LEU A 21 80.51 -22.64 22.76
N LEU A 22 81.01 -23.84 22.35
CA LEU A 22 81.16 -25.18 23.04
C LEU A 22 79.93 -25.94 23.65
N VAL A 23 79.75 -27.29 23.74
CA VAL A 23 80.41 -28.62 23.55
C VAL A 23 79.27 -29.68 23.71
N GLY A 24 79.24 -30.91 23.17
CA GLY A 24 80.30 -31.80 22.71
C GLY A 24 79.78 -33.10 22.06
N LEU A 25 80.77 -33.78 21.49
CA LEU A 25 80.77 -34.89 20.53
C LEU A 25 80.97 -36.27 21.22
N MET A 26 80.90 -37.34 20.42
CA MET A 26 81.50 -38.68 20.58
C MET A 26 80.80 -39.74 21.44
N MET A 27 80.28 -40.79 20.77
CA MET A 27 80.93 -42.12 20.76
C MET A 27 80.15 -43.07 19.84
N PHE A 28 80.75 -43.30 18.66
CA PHE A 28 80.43 -44.39 17.73
C PHE A 28 81.24 -45.60 18.18
N TYR A 29 80.57 -46.74 18.37
CA TYR A 29 81.02 -48.12 18.06
C TYR A 29 82.39 -48.61 18.56
N LEU A 30 82.42 -49.73 19.29
CA LEU A 30 82.81 -51.07 18.77
C LEU A 30 83.06 -52.12 19.90
N PHE A 31 82.77 -53.40 19.57
CA PHE A 31 83.01 -54.69 20.28
C PHE A 31 82.02 -55.01 21.44
N THR A 32 81.40 -56.19 21.61
CA THR A 32 81.53 -57.55 21.03
C THR A 32 80.37 -58.46 21.50
N SER A 33 79.98 -59.40 20.63
CA SER A 33 79.46 -60.77 20.88
C SER A 33 78.86 -61.13 22.25
N LEU A 34 77.56 -61.49 22.29
CA LEU A 34 76.90 -62.37 23.27
C LEU A 34 75.45 -62.71 22.83
N ILE A 35 74.99 -63.87 23.31
CA ILE A 35 73.65 -64.49 23.24
C ILE A 35 72.52 -63.46 23.19
N THR A 36 71.65 -63.50 22.17
CA THR A 36 70.42 -62.69 22.14
C THR A 36 69.24 -63.54 22.61
N SER A 37 68.75 -63.27 23.83
CA SER A 37 67.32 -63.33 24.14
C SER A 37 66.53 -62.67 23.00
N PRO A 38 65.30 -63.10 22.65
CA PRO A 38 64.43 -62.23 21.88
C PRO A 38 64.28 -60.94 22.68
N VAL A 39 64.76 -59.86 22.08
CA VAL A 39 64.59 -58.51 22.59
C VAL A 39 63.08 -58.31 22.69
N LEU A 40 62.58 -58.16 23.92
CA LEU A 40 61.29 -57.53 24.15
C LEU A 40 61.43 -56.12 23.56
N ALA A 41 60.90 -55.92 22.36
CA ALA A 41 60.72 -54.59 21.82
C ALA A 41 59.57 -53.95 22.62
N ASP A 42 59.91 -53.01 23.49
CA ASP A 42 58.93 -52.20 24.20
C ASP A 42 58.17 -51.34 23.18
N GLY A 43 56.98 -51.82 22.82
CA GLY A 43 55.90 -51.00 22.30
C GLY A 43 55.00 -50.54 23.46
N PRO A 44 54.18 -49.48 23.28
CA PRO A 44 53.43 -48.84 24.36
C PRO A 44 52.39 -49.72 25.09
N ASP A 45 52.10 -50.95 24.63
CA ASP A 45 50.98 -51.79 25.12
C ASP A 45 51.36 -53.27 25.44
N GLY A 46 52.57 -53.52 25.93
CA GLY A 46 52.92 -54.78 26.59
C GLY A 46 53.76 -55.81 25.80
N SER A 47 54.02 -56.96 26.43
CA SER A 47 54.98 -57.98 26.00
C SER A 47 54.44 -58.87 24.87
N TRP A 48 54.82 -58.57 23.64
CA TRP A 48 54.53 -59.39 22.46
C TRP A 48 55.64 -60.42 22.22
N THR A 49 55.28 -61.68 21.93
CA THR A 49 56.25 -62.73 21.58
C THR A 49 56.28 -62.93 20.07
N GLU A 50 57.43 -62.68 19.42
CA GLU A 50 57.58 -62.96 17.98
C GLU A 50 57.49 -64.46 17.71
N CYS A 51 56.75 -64.85 16.67
CA CYS A 51 56.57 -66.27 16.33
C CYS A 51 56.86 -66.62 14.88
N ALA A 52 56.79 -65.68 13.92
CA ALA A 52 57.01 -65.98 12.51
C ALA A 52 57.37 -64.73 11.69
N THR A 53 58.20 -64.91 10.66
CA THR A 53 58.40 -63.92 9.58
C THR A 53 57.25 -63.98 8.56
N GLU A 54 57.05 -62.93 7.78
CA GLU A 54 56.07 -62.91 6.68
C GLU A 54 56.22 -64.14 5.77
N GLY A 55 55.11 -64.86 5.56
CA GLY A 55 55.04 -66.11 4.81
C GLY A 55 55.21 -67.39 5.64
N ALA A 56 55.73 -67.33 6.86
CA ALA A 56 55.92 -68.49 7.74
C ALA A 56 54.70 -68.78 8.64
N ASN A 57 54.68 -69.92 9.33
CA ASN A 57 53.59 -70.31 10.23
C ASN A 57 53.90 -69.90 11.69
N CYS A 58 52.97 -69.21 12.36
CA CYS A 58 53.05 -68.83 13.77
C CYS A 58 52.28 -69.84 14.63
N SER A 59 52.94 -70.54 15.57
CA SER A 59 52.30 -71.53 16.46
C SER A 59 52.46 -71.15 17.93
N PHE A 60 51.40 -71.37 18.72
CA PHE A 60 51.28 -71.01 20.14
C PHE A 60 50.20 -71.88 20.80
N PRO A 61 50.25 -72.18 22.11
CA PRO A 61 49.24 -73.02 22.74
C PRO A 61 47.95 -72.24 23.09
N GLY A 62 46.80 -72.82 22.75
CA GLY A 62 45.48 -72.31 23.12
C GLY A 62 45.06 -71.07 22.34
N THR A 63 44.03 -70.37 22.84
CA THR A 63 43.52 -69.15 22.21
C THR A 63 44.40 -67.96 22.58
N LYS A 64 44.96 -67.30 21.57
CA LYS A 64 45.87 -66.16 21.70
C LYS A 64 45.46 -65.03 20.76
N GLU A 65 45.79 -63.81 21.11
CA GLU A 65 45.79 -62.70 20.17
C GLU A 65 47.09 -62.74 19.37
N VAL A 66 46.99 -62.87 18.05
CA VAL A 66 48.13 -62.87 17.13
C VAL A 66 48.09 -61.59 16.30
N ARG A 67 49.24 -60.97 16.07
CA ARG A 67 49.40 -59.68 15.40
C ARG A 67 50.38 -59.79 14.24
N LEU A 68 49.95 -59.41 13.05
CA LEU A 68 50.79 -59.19 11.87
C LEU A 68 51.27 -57.73 11.86
N TRP A 69 52.57 -57.49 11.88
CA TRP A 69 53.17 -56.17 12.09
C TRP A 69 54.26 -55.86 11.05
N GLY A 70 54.16 -54.73 10.36
CA GLY A 70 55.22 -54.18 9.51
C GLY A 70 56.48 -53.74 10.27
N THR A 71 57.65 -54.15 9.81
CA THR A 71 58.97 -53.82 10.40
C THR A 71 59.57 -52.59 9.74
N GLY A 72 59.76 -51.48 10.46
CA GLY A 72 60.35 -50.24 9.95
C GLY A 72 59.91 -48.98 10.71
N THR A 73 60.17 -47.79 10.18
CA THR A 73 59.82 -46.49 10.82
C THR A 73 58.36 -46.07 10.65
N ASN A 74 57.62 -46.71 9.74
CA ASN A 74 56.17 -46.54 9.58
C ASN A 74 55.48 -47.79 10.15
N TYR A 75 54.96 -47.67 11.37
CA TYR A 75 54.37 -48.79 12.09
C TYR A 75 52.90 -48.97 11.69
N GLY A 76 52.54 -50.18 11.27
CA GLY A 76 51.16 -50.63 11.06
C GLY A 76 51.03 -52.10 11.46
N PHE A 77 49.92 -52.45 12.13
CA PHE A 77 49.64 -53.83 12.54
C PHE A 77 48.16 -54.19 12.45
N ILE A 78 47.85 -55.48 12.29
CA ILE A 78 46.50 -56.06 12.42
C ILE A 78 46.58 -57.23 13.42
N SER A 79 45.72 -57.23 14.43
CA SER A 79 45.56 -58.36 15.36
C SER A 79 44.31 -59.18 15.07
N ARG A 80 44.35 -60.48 15.35
CA ARG A 80 43.21 -61.40 15.33
C ARG A 80 43.35 -62.47 16.41
N ILE A 81 42.23 -63.04 16.81
CA ILE A 81 42.21 -64.18 17.72
C ILE A 81 42.33 -65.47 16.92
N PHE A 82 43.31 -66.28 17.29
CA PHE A 82 43.53 -67.60 16.73
C PHE A 82 43.72 -68.61 17.86
N THR A 83 43.44 -69.87 17.55
CA THR A 83 43.68 -70.99 18.44
C THR A 83 44.75 -71.88 17.82
N ASP A 84 45.78 -72.22 18.60
CA ASP A 84 46.88 -73.14 18.29
C ASP A 84 47.90 -72.70 17.21
N SER A 85 47.47 -72.19 16.05
CA SER A 85 48.39 -71.64 15.03
C SER A 85 47.71 -70.73 14.00
N THR A 86 48.49 -69.95 13.26
CA THR A 86 48.05 -69.19 12.08
C THR A 86 49.19 -68.91 11.10
N ALA A 87 48.88 -68.87 9.80
CA ALA A 87 49.85 -68.48 8.78
C ALA A 87 50.13 -66.97 8.86
N CYS A 88 51.41 -66.58 8.92
CA CYS A 88 51.84 -65.18 9.00
C CYS A 88 51.79 -64.50 7.63
N THR A 89 50.59 -64.35 7.08
CA THR A 89 50.34 -63.81 5.72
C THR A 89 49.22 -62.79 5.74
N VAL A 90 49.26 -61.83 4.81
CA VAL A 90 48.18 -60.85 4.62
C VAL A 90 46.80 -61.51 4.47
N GLY A 91 46.72 -62.65 3.77
CA GLY A 91 45.46 -63.37 3.57
C GLY A 91 44.82 -63.91 4.86
N ALA A 92 45.62 -64.40 5.81
CA ALA A 92 45.10 -64.90 7.09
C ALA A 92 44.54 -63.77 7.98
N PHE A 93 45.09 -62.56 7.84
CA PHE A 93 44.70 -61.37 8.60
C PHE A 93 43.72 -60.46 7.85
N GLY A 94 43.40 -60.77 6.59
CA GLY A 94 42.41 -60.11 5.75
C GLY A 94 42.95 -58.97 4.91
N ASN A 95 43.80 -58.09 5.46
CA ASN A 95 44.38 -56.93 4.77
C ASN A 95 45.86 -56.72 5.14
N ASP A 96 46.58 -55.96 4.32
CA ASP A 96 47.98 -55.63 4.57
C ASP A 96 48.06 -54.42 5.53
N PRO A 97 48.63 -54.56 6.74
CA PRO A 97 48.72 -53.48 7.71
C PRO A 97 49.72 -52.38 7.34
N ALA A 98 50.67 -52.67 6.44
CA ALA A 98 51.72 -51.74 6.03
C ALA A 98 52.20 -52.09 4.61
N VAL A 99 51.47 -51.58 3.61
CA VAL A 99 51.71 -51.89 2.20
C VAL A 99 53.15 -51.54 1.80
N GLY A 100 53.86 -52.51 1.22
CA GLY A 100 55.25 -52.35 0.77
C GLY A 100 56.33 -52.48 1.86
N ILE A 101 55.95 -52.72 3.12
CA ILE A 101 56.87 -52.96 4.25
C ILE A 101 56.92 -54.45 4.57
N THR A 102 58.06 -55.02 4.97
CA THR A 102 58.15 -56.44 5.41
C THR A 102 57.40 -56.67 6.73
N LYS A 103 56.75 -57.82 6.93
CA LYS A 103 55.97 -58.11 8.15
C LYS A 103 56.55 -59.22 9.02
N ARG A 104 56.15 -59.22 10.29
CA ARG A 104 56.40 -60.28 11.28
C ARG A 104 55.14 -60.51 12.12
N CYS A 105 54.95 -61.73 12.58
CA CYS A 105 53.87 -62.09 13.48
C CYS A 105 54.34 -62.22 14.91
N TYR A 106 53.50 -61.75 15.82
CA TYR A 106 53.68 -61.83 17.26
C TYR A 106 52.41 -62.35 17.91
N TYR A 107 52.48 -62.99 19.08
CA TYR A 107 51.30 -63.37 19.85
C TYR A 107 51.39 -62.98 21.33
N ARG A 108 50.22 -62.90 21.99
CA ARG A 108 50.02 -62.73 23.44
C ARG A 108 48.68 -63.34 23.90
N ASP A 109 48.41 -63.35 25.20
CA ASP A 109 47.10 -63.78 25.76
C ASP A 109 45.97 -62.79 25.44
N VAL A 110 44.74 -63.33 25.28
CA VAL A 110 43.51 -62.55 24.96
C VAL A 110 43.20 -61.53 26.06
N GLN A 111 43.13 -60.26 25.68
CA GLN A 111 42.82 -59.14 26.57
C GLN A 111 41.34 -58.76 26.51
N PHE A 112 40.87 -57.91 27.44
CA PHE A 112 39.47 -57.47 27.51
C PHE A 112 38.97 -56.76 26.24
N ASP A 113 39.85 -56.02 25.57
CA ASP A 113 39.61 -55.31 24.32
C ASP A 113 39.73 -56.22 23.07
N SER A 114 40.17 -57.47 23.24
CA SER A 114 40.44 -58.38 22.14
C SER A 114 39.15 -58.91 21.52
N GLY A 115 38.73 -58.28 20.41
CA GLY A 115 37.57 -58.73 19.63
C GLY A 115 36.22 -58.31 20.21
N VAL A 116 36.11 -57.11 20.79
CA VAL A 116 34.82 -56.57 21.23
C VAL A 116 33.87 -56.43 20.03
N THR A 117 32.69 -57.01 20.12
CA THR A 117 31.62 -56.80 19.13
C THR A 117 30.57 -55.86 19.70
N ALA A 118 30.01 -55.00 18.87
CA ALA A 118 28.94 -54.11 19.27
C ALA A 118 27.81 -54.18 18.24
N VAL A 119 26.59 -54.38 18.72
CA VAL A 119 25.38 -54.52 17.90
C VAL A 119 24.43 -53.37 18.22
N VAL A 120 23.96 -52.71 17.16
CA VAL A 120 23.00 -51.60 17.25
C VAL A 120 21.59 -52.12 16.96
N SER A 121 20.62 -51.75 17.78
CA SER A 121 19.21 -52.17 17.69
C SER A 121 18.26 -51.06 18.17
N GLY A 122 16.95 -51.33 18.21
CA GLY A 122 15.97 -50.41 18.81
C GLY A 122 15.68 -49.13 18.02
N LEU A 123 15.87 -49.10 16.69
CA LEU A 123 15.92 -47.88 15.86
C LEU A 123 17.21 -47.06 16.06
N ASN A 124 18.33 -47.76 16.21
CA ASN A 124 19.67 -47.19 16.38
C ASN A 124 19.91 -46.46 17.71
N ASN A 125 18.99 -46.59 18.68
CA ASN A 125 19.15 -45.99 20.00
C ASN A 125 19.64 -46.99 21.04
N LYS A 126 19.83 -48.27 20.72
CA LYS A 126 20.29 -49.29 21.68
C LYS A 126 21.57 -49.94 21.16
N VAL A 127 22.60 -49.99 21.99
CA VAL A 127 23.90 -50.61 21.67
C VAL A 127 24.22 -51.70 22.68
N THR A 128 24.53 -52.89 22.18
CA THR A 128 24.93 -54.04 22.99
C THR A 128 26.37 -54.42 22.66
N PHE A 129 27.28 -54.27 23.63
CA PHE A 129 28.66 -54.72 23.56
C PHE A 129 28.77 -56.16 24.03
N THR A 130 29.61 -56.96 23.36
CA THR A 130 30.00 -58.29 23.79
C THR A 130 31.53 -58.38 23.82
N PHE A 131 32.06 -58.74 24.99
CA PHE A 131 33.48 -58.95 25.26
C PHE A 131 33.76 -60.45 25.28
N HIS A 132 34.89 -60.89 24.72
CA HIS A 132 35.26 -62.32 24.63
C HIS A 132 36.08 -62.81 25.85
N THR A 133 35.81 -62.21 27.01
CA THR A 133 36.37 -62.64 28.29
C THR A 133 35.39 -62.32 29.42
N TYR A 134 35.62 -62.90 30.59
CA TYR A 134 34.85 -62.60 31.80
C TYR A 134 35.24 -61.23 32.36
N ALA A 135 34.25 -60.39 32.61
CA ALA A 135 34.38 -59.11 33.29
C ALA A 135 33.14 -58.85 34.13
N ILE A 136 33.27 -58.09 35.22
CA ILE A 136 32.14 -57.57 36.01
C ILE A 136 32.27 -56.06 36.15
N GLN A 137 31.15 -55.36 36.35
CA GLN A 137 31.16 -53.92 36.54
C GLN A 137 31.96 -53.51 37.80
N ALA A 138 32.80 -52.49 37.66
CA ALA A 138 33.47 -51.84 38.78
C ALA A 138 32.62 -50.67 39.28
N GLY A 139 32.12 -50.76 40.52
CA GLY A 139 31.36 -49.67 41.15
C GLY A 139 29.86 -49.70 40.83
N THR A 140 29.19 -48.56 41.07
CA THR A 140 27.75 -48.37 40.83
C THR A 140 27.43 -48.13 39.35
N LEU A 141 26.14 -48.20 38.99
CA LEU A 141 25.69 -47.97 37.61
C LEU A 141 25.96 -46.53 37.14
N ASP A 142 25.87 -45.56 38.04
CA ASP A 142 26.20 -44.16 37.74
C ASP A 142 27.71 -43.97 37.54
N GLU A 143 28.53 -44.67 38.33
CA GLU A 143 29.99 -44.69 38.13
C GLU A 143 30.34 -45.35 36.79
N LEU A 144 29.71 -46.48 36.42
CA LEU A 144 29.90 -47.09 35.11
C LEU A 144 29.45 -46.17 33.97
N LYS A 145 28.29 -45.51 34.11
CA LYS A 145 27.80 -44.53 33.13
C LYS A 145 28.78 -43.37 32.95
N SER A 146 29.41 -42.89 34.04
CA SER A 146 30.42 -41.84 34.00
C SER A 146 31.72 -42.24 33.29
N LYS A 147 32.00 -43.55 33.21
CA LYS A 147 33.17 -44.13 32.55
C LYS A 147 32.94 -44.43 31.07
N ILE A 148 31.74 -44.17 30.54
CA ILE A 148 31.40 -44.37 29.13
C ILE A 148 31.27 -43.01 28.44
N THR A 149 31.95 -42.89 27.31
CA THR A 149 31.88 -41.71 26.45
C THR A 149 31.52 -42.12 25.03
N VAL A 150 30.83 -41.25 24.32
CA VAL A 150 30.36 -41.44 22.94
C VAL A 150 30.88 -40.30 22.08
N LYS A 151 31.36 -40.66 20.89
CA LYS A 151 31.63 -39.76 19.79
C LYS A 151 30.61 -40.08 18.70
N LYS A 152 29.68 -39.16 18.43
CA LYS A 152 28.70 -39.37 17.35
C LYS A 152 29.33 -39.02 16.01
N THR A 153 28.74 -39.50 14.91
CA THR A 153 29.22 -39.16 13.56
C THR A 153 29.26 -37.64 13.36
N GLY A 154 30.40 -37.11 12.93
CA GLY A 154 30.63 -35.67 12.75
C GLY A 154 31.16 -34.95 13.99
N ASP A 155 31.15 -35.57 15.17
CA ASP A 155 31.82 -35.02 16.35
C ASP A 155 33.33 -35.16 16.20
N SER A 156 34.09 -34.19 16.71
CA SER A 156 35.55 -34.26 16.72
C SER A 156 36.12 -34.91 17.98
N THR A 157 35.33 -34.99 19.07
CA THR A 157 35.76 -35.45 20.40
C THR A 157 34.73 -36.38 21.05
N TYR A 158 35.18 -37.24 21.96
CA TYR A 158 34.30 -38.05 22.81
C TYR A 158 33.65 -37.19 23.89
N THR A 159 32.37 -37.43 24.15
CA THR A 159 31.56 -36.74 25.16
C THR A 159 30.92 -37.74 26.12
N ALA A 160 30.60 -37.33 27.34
CA ALA A 160 29.88 -38.18 28.28
C ALA A 160 28.49 -38.55 27.75
N LEU A 161 27.96 -39.70 28.19
CA LEU A 161 26.57 -40.07 27.90
C LEU A 161 25.59 -38.99 28.41
N GLY A 162 24.52 -38.77 27.67
CA GLY A 162 23.48 -37.80 28.02
C GLY A 162 22.81 -38.13 29.35
N ALA A 163 22.23 -37.10 29.98
CA ALA A 163 21.54 -37.25 31.26
C ALA A 163 20.43 -38.32 31.20
N GLU A 164 19.76 -38.43 30.05
CA GLU A 164 18.65 -39.36 29.81
C GLU A 164 19.08 -40.70 29.17
N ASP A 165 20.36 -40.89 28.83
CA ASP A 165 20.85 -42.18 28.34
C ASP A 165 20.90 -43.20 29.50
N ILE A 166 20.58 -44.46 29.23
CA ILE A 166 20.49 -45.51 30.26
C ILE A 166 21.53 -46.58 29.98
N VAL A 167 22.37 -46.89 30.97
CA VAL A 167 23.28 -48.04 30.93
C VAL A 167 22.67 -49.17 31.73
N ALA A 168 22.71 -50.40 31.22
CA ALA A 168 22.28 -51.58 31.95
C ALA A 168 23.44 -52.25 32.69
N ASN A 169 23.12 -53.04 33.71
CA ASN A 169 24.12 -53.85 34.40
C ASN A 169 24.80 -54.84 33.43
N LEU A 170 26.11 -55.02 33.61
CA LEU A 170 26.88 -55.99 32.84
C LEU A 170 26.39 -57.43 33.14
N THR A 171 26.19 -58.23 32.10
CA THR A 171 25.81 -59.65 32.22
C THR A 171 26.96 -60.54 31.74
N SER A 172 27.43 -61.49 32.55
CA SER A 172 28.70 -62.20 32.28
C SER A 172 28.59 -63.72 32.43
N THR A 173 29.34 -64.44 31.58
CA THR A 173 29.56 -65.88 31.58
C THR A 173 31.05 -66.19 31.66
N ALA A 174 31.45 -67.45 31.90
CA ALA A 174 32.86 -67.84 32.07
C ALA A 174 33.79 -67.44 30.89
N THR A 175 33.24 -67.18 29.70
CA THR A 175 34.02 -66.88 28.48
C THR A 175 33.60 -65.60 27.76
N SER A 176 32.55 -64.91 28.21
CA SER A 176 32.08 -63.67 27.57
C SER A 176 31.27 -62.78 28.51
N SER A 177 31.23 -61.48 28.23
CA SER A 177 30.45 -60.50 29.00
C SER A 177 29.70 -59.56 28.07
N THR A 178 28.52 -59.06 28.47
CA THR A 178 27.68 -58.17 27.65
C THR A 178 27.25 -56.91 28.39
N LEU A 179 27.44 -55.74 27.77
CA LEU A 179 26.99 -54.42 28.27
C LEU A 179 25.95 -53.84 27.32
N GLU A 180 24.86 -53.29 27.85
CA GLU A 180 23.84 -52.60 27.06
C GLU A 180 23.75 -51.10 27.41
N ILE A 181 23.64 -50.28 26.38
CA ILE A 181 23.45 -48.82 26.47
C ILE A 181 22.23 -48.43 25.63
N ASN A 182 21.29 -47.70 26.22
CA ASN A 182 20.11 -47.16 25.56
C ASN A 182 20.22 -45.64 25.53
N PHE A 183 20.41 -45.08 24.34
CA PHE A 183 20.45 -43.66 24.06
C PHE A 183 19.03 -43.08 23.97
N LYS A 184 18.87 -41.84 24.43
CA LYS A 184 17.65 -41.06 24.17
C LYS A 184 17.47 -40.81 22.68
N ASP A 185 18.53 -40.36 22.03
CA ASP A 185 18.55 -40.03 20.60
C ASP A 185 19.24 -41.15 19.80
N PRO A 186 18.69 -41.56 18.65
CA PRO A 186 19.31 -42.56 17.77
C PRO A 186 20.73 -42.17 17.35
N LEU A 187 21.62 -43.16 17.28
CA LEU A 187 22.93 -43.04 16.66
C LEU A 187 22.76 -42.98 15.13
N VAL A 188 23.39 -42.01 14.48
CA VAL A 188 23.27 -41.77 13.03
C VAL A 188 24.66 -41.72 12.40
N GLY A 189 24.84 -42.37 11.25
CA GLY A 189 26.08 -42.36 10.48
C GLY A 189 27.11 -43.44 10.87
N MET A 190 28.15 -43.55 10.05
CA MET A 190 29.13 -44.65 10.11
C MET A 190 30.32 -44.41 11.07
N GLU A 191 30.48 -43.20 11.61
CA GLU A 191 31.64 -42.82 12.45
C GLU A 191 31.32 -42.78 13.94
N ASN A 192 30.14 -43.27 14.34
CA ASN A 192 29.81 -43.40 15.75
C ASN A 192 30.86 -44.30 16.42
N SER A 193 31.38 -43.85 17.55
CA SER A 193 32.31 -44.63 18.35
C SER A 193 32.02 -44.44 19.82
N ILE A 194 32.13 -45.53 20.57
CA ILE A 194 31.96 -45.52 22.02
C ILE A 194 33.27 -45.94 22.65
N GLN A 195 33.66 -45.17 23.66
CA GLN A 195 34.82 -45.42 24.50
C GLN A 195 34.39 -45.76 25.91
N ILE A 196 34.90 -46.87 26.41
CA ILE A 196 34.77 -47.26 27.80
C ILE A 196 36.14 -47.05 28.46
N ALA A 197 36.16 -46.20 29.47
CA ALA A 197 37.37 -45.81 30.20
C ALA A 197 37.98 -47.01 30.93
N PRO A 198 39.31 -46.99 31.18
CA PRO A 198 39.95 -47.97 32.03
C PRO A 198 39.33 -47.95 33.43
N GLU A 199 39.43 -49.09 34.11
CA GLU A 199 38.88 -49.37 35.44
C GLU A 199 37.34 -49.43 35.51
N ALA A 200 36.63 -49.35 34.39
CA ALA A 200 35.18 -49.53 34.34
C ALA A 200 34.74 -50.96 34.74
N PHE A 201 35.66 -51.93 34.64
CA PHE A 201 35.41 -53.35 34.88
C PHE A 201 36.48 -53.99 35.75
N LYS A 202 36.13 -55.12 36.36
CA LYS A 202 37.03 -56.03 37.09
C LYS A 202 37.08 -57.39 36.42
N ASP A 203 38.21 -58.07 36.53
CA ASP A 203 38.40 -59.42 36.05
C ASP A 203 37.81 -60.49 37.00
N SER A 204 38.00 -61.77 36.67
CA SER A 204 37.53 -62.91 37.47
C SER A 204 38.18 -63.01 38.86
N ASN A 205 39.31 -62.33 39.08
CA ASN A 205 40.00 -62.26 40.37
C ASN A 205 39.63 -60.99 41.16
N GLY A 206 38.74 -60.15 40.62
CA GLY A 206 38.30 -58.90 41.24
C GLY A 206 39.28 -57.72 41.06
N SER A 207 40.32 -57.88 40.25
CA SER A 207 41.29 -56.81 39.94
C SER A 207 40.74 -55.87 38.87
N LEU A 208 41.04 -54.57 38.96
CA LEU A 208 40.58 -53.58 37.98
C LEU A 208 41.24 -53.80 36.62
N ILE A 209 40.44 -53.76 35.56
CA ILE A 209 40.90 -53.84 34.17
C ILE A 209 41.30 -52.45 33.71
N VAL A 210 42.60 -52.23 33.45
CA VAL A 210 43.18 -50.90 33.16
C VAL A 210 43.29 -50.57 31.66
N ILE A 211 42.54 -51.29 30.81
CA ILE A 211 42.55 -51.12 29.36
C ILE A 211 41.30 -50.35 28.93
N SER A 212 41.47 -49.33 28.08
CA SER A 212 40.34 -48.63 27.46
C SER A 212 39.79 -49.43 26.28
N VAL A 213 38.47 -49.56 26.17
CA VAL A 213 37.83 -50.19 25.00
C VAL A 213 37.28 -49.11 24.09
N THR A 214 37.65 -49.15 22.81
CA THR A 214 37.04 -48.33 21.76
C THR A 214 36.39 -49.24 20.73
N SER A 215 35.10 -49.06 20.46
CA SER A 215 34.42 -49.73 19.34
C SER A 215 33.92 -48.71 18.34
N LEU A 216 34.17 -48.96 17.05
CA LEU A 216 33.48 -48.29 15.96
C LEU A 216 32.13 -48.98 15.76
N LEU A 217 31.07 -48.18 15.67
CA LEU A 217 29.70 -48.64 15.47
C LEU A 217 29.30 -48.30 14.05
N VAL A 218 29.20 -49.31 13.21
CA VAL A 218 28.64 -49.14 11.86
C VAL A 218 27.12 -49.20 11.99
N VAL A 219 26.50 -48.05 12.18
CA VAL A 219 25.07 -47.89 11.91
C VAL A 219 24.97 -47.80 10.39
N GLY A 220 24.33 -48.80 9.76
CA GLY A 220 24.33 -48.97 8.31
C GLY A 220 24.05 -47.66 7.57
N ASP A 221 24.87 -47.35 6.58
CA ASP A 221 24.70 -46.19 5.72
C ASP A 221 23.31 -46.25 5.07
N THR A 222 22.37 -45.49 5.58
CA THR A 222 21.25 -45.02 4.80
C THR A 222 21.61 -43.61 4.32
N PRO A 223 21.98 -43.43 3.04
CA PRO A 223 22.22 -42.10 2.48
C PRO A 223 20.98 -41.19 2.56
N ASP A 224 19.80 -41.75 2.80
CA ASP A 224 18.52 -41.04 2.97
C ASP A 224 18.15 -40.76 4.44
N ALA A 225 19.03 -41.11 5.40
CA ALA A 225 18.80 -40.98 6.84
C ALA A 225 17.56 -41.73 7.40
N SER A 226 17.02 -42.71 6.66
CA SER A 226 15.88 -43.50 7.14
C SER A 226 16.30 -44.54 8.20
N PHE A 227 15.48 -44.70 9.24
CA PHE A 227 15.79 -45.51 10.43
C PHE A 227 15.25 -46.95 10.33
N GLY A 228 15.86 -47.86 11.11
CA GLY A 228 15.35 -49.23 11.34
C GLY A 228 15.72 -50.28 10.30
N TRP A 229 16.64 -49.97 9.37
CA TRP A 229 17.07 -50.89 8.32
C TRP A 229 18.18 -51.83 8.80
N THR A 230 17.96 -53.13 8.61
CA THR A 230 18.98 -54.16 8.86
C THR A 230 19.59 -54.61 7.54
N ASN A 231 20.91 -54.46 7.36
CA ASN A 231 21.62 -55.06 6.23
C ASN A 231 21.53 -56.58 6.33
N CYS A 232 21.00 -57.24 5.30
CA CYS A 232 20.78 -58.67 5.38
C CYS A 232 21.55 -59.49 4.35
N ALA A 233 21.87 -58.93 3.18
CA ALA A 233 22.52 -59.68 2.12
C ALA A 233 23.24 -58.77 1.11
N ALA A 234 24.34 -59.26 0.54
CA ALA A 234 24.91 -58.70 -0.68
C ALA A 234 24.13 -59.16 -1.92
N ASP A 235 24.34 -58.51 -3.06
CA ASP A 235 23.78 -58.96 -4.33
C ASP A 235 24.09 -60.44 -4.61
N GLY A 236 23.07 -61.19 -5.03
CA GLY A 236 23.14 -62.63 -5.27
C GLY A 236 23.07 -63.51 -4.02
N GLN A 237 23.03 -62.95 -2.80
CA GLN A 237 22.96 -63.71 -1.54
C GLN A 237 21.52 -63.83 -1.00
N VAL A 238 21.31 -64.66 0.03
CA VAL A 238 19.98 -64.86 0.65
C VAL A 238 19.82 -63.98 1.88
N CYS A 239 18.71 -63.24 1.92
CA CYS A 239 18.25 -62.41 3.03
C CYS A 239 17.19 -63.19 3.84
N GLY A 240 17.55 -63.63 5.05
CA GLY A 240 16.67 -64.40 5.94
C GLY A 240 15.91 -63.52 6.93
N PHE A 241 14.58 -63.56 6.89
CA PHE A 241 13.69 -62.98 7.91
C PHE A 241 12.34 -63.72 7.94
N TYR A 242 11.62 -63.59 9.06
CA TYR A 242 10.30 -64.18 9.28
C TYR A 242 9.21 -63.09 9.36
N GLY A 243 8.03 -63.41 8.83
CA GLY A 243 6.88 -62.50 8.82
C GLY A 243 6.89 -61.49 7.66
N ARG A 244 5.97 -60.53 7.69
CA ARG A 244 5.84 -59.49 6.66
C ARG A 244 6.85 -58.38 6.94
N LYS A 245 7.81 -58.15 6.04
CA LYS A 245 8.83 -57.10 6.14
C LYS A 245 8.86 -56.24 4.88
N GLU A 246 9.25 -54.97 5.03
CA GLU A 246 9.67 -54.14 3.89
C GLU A 246 11.13 -54.47 3.58
N VAL A 247 11.44 -54.81 2.33
CA VAL A 247 12.79 -55.18 1.89
C VAL A 247 13.21 -54.26 0.76
N ARG A 248 14.42 -53.71 0.82
CA ARG A 248 15.02 -52.86 -0.22
C ARG A 248 16.21 -53.54 -0.87
N TYR A 249 16.29 -53.49 -2.19
CA TYR A 249 17.48 -53.80 -2.99
C TYR A 249 18.13 -52.48 -3.41
N TRP A 250 19.35 -52.20 -2.92
CA TRP A 250 19.93 -50.85 -2.89
C TRP A 250 21.35 -50.81 -3.49
N GLY A 251 21.65 -49.76 -4.26
CA GLY A 251 23.00 -49.33 -4.60
C GLY A 251 23.87 -48.87 -3.43
N THR A 252 25.08 -49.43 -3.30
CA THR A 252 26.13 -49.10 -2.34
C THR A 252 27.44 -48.88 -3.12
N GLY A 253 28.22 -47.81 -2.87
CA GLY A 253 29.52 -47.56 -3.54
C GLY A 253 29.57 -46.43 -4.59
N THR A 254 30.76 -46.20 -5.17
CA THR A 254 31.11 -45.07 -6.06
C THR A 254 30.86 -45.35 -7.56
N PRO A 255 30.63 -44.31 -8.40
CA PRO A 255 30.66 -42.88 -8.05
C PRO A 255 29.32 -42.37 -7.49
N VAL A 256 29.44 -41.51 -6.48
CA VAL A 256 28.36 -40.67 -5.92
C VAL A 256 27.81 -39.77 -7.04
N PRO A 257 26.48 -39.63 -7.25
CA PRO A 257 25.45 -39.64 -6.20
C PRO A 257 24.21 -40.52 -6.45
N ASN A 258 24.21 -41.49 -7.38
CA ASN A 258 22.95 -42.15 -7.75
C ASN A 258 22.68 -43.45 -6.94
N TYR A 259 22.40 -43.30 -5.64
CA TYR A 259 22.08 -44.40 -4.71
C TYR A 259 20.61 -44.83 -4.76
N GLY A 260 20.09 -45.14 -5.94
CA GLY A 260 18.72 -45.64 -6.05
C GLY A 260 18.51 -47.00 -5.39
N TYR A 261 17.27 -47.25 -4.96
CA TYR A 261 16.81 -48.53 -4.43
C TYR A 261 15.44 -48.92 -5.00
N ILE A 262 15.11 -50.20 -4.91
CA ILE A 262 13.75 -50.72 -5.13
C ILE A 262 13.30 -51.40 -3.86
N SER A 263 12.12 -51.03 -3.35
CA SER A 263 11.51 -51.66 -2.19
C SER A 263 10.39 -52.63 -2.61
N LYS A 264 10.17 -53.65 -1.79
CA LYS A 264 9.05 -54.59 -1.94
C LYS A 264 8.64 -55.13 -0.57
N ILE A 265 7.34 -55.32 -0.37
CA ILE A 265 6.85 -56.05 0.80
C ILE A 265 6.96 -57.55 0.51
N ILE A 266 7.69 -58.23 1.38
CA ILE A 266 7.93 -59.66 1.26
C ILE A 266 7.50 -60.31 2.57
N THR A 267 6.68 -61.36 2.47
CA THR A 267 6.31 -62.20 3.59
C THR A 267 7.25 -63.40 3.60
N GLY A 268 8.23 -63.42 4.51
CA GLY A 268 9.30 -64.40 4.54
C GLY A 268 9.03 -65.55 5.52
N SER A 269 9.44 -66.75 5.11
CA SER A 269 9.59 -67.95 5.97
C SER A 269 11.06 -68.39 6.11
N GLY A 270 12.03 -67.48 5.90
CA GLY A 270 13.46 -67.74 6.14
C GLY A 270 14.37 -67.90 4.92
N GLY A 271 14.04 -67.38 3.72
CA GLY A 271 14.98 -67.45 2.59
C GLY A 271 14.58 -66.66 1.34
N ASN A 272 14.83 -65.35 1.32
CA ASN A 272 14.53 -64.49 0.18
C ASN A 272 15.81 -64.10 -0.58
N VAL A 273 15.86 -64.31 -1.90
CA VAL A 273 17.06 -64.05 -2.70
C VAL A 273 17.22 -62.55 -2.97
N CYS A 274 18.35 -61.99 -2.58
CA CYS A 274 18.73 -60.60 -2.81
C CYS A 274 19.28 -60.41 -4.23
N THR A 275 18.39 -60.26 -5.22
CA THR A 275 18.78 -60.04 -6.62
C THR A 275 17.85 -59.04 -7.28
N LEU A 276 18.32 -58.34 -8.32
CA LEU A 276 17.50 -57.42 -9.09
C LEU A 276 16.16 -58.07 -9.52
N PHE A 277 16.22 -59.30 -10.02
CA PHE A 277 15.04 -60.06 -10.49
C PHE A 277 13.96 -60.26 -9.43
N ALA A 278 14.32 -60.38 -8.15
CA ALA A 278 13.35 -60.54 -7.07
C ALA A 278 12.53 -59.25 -6.80
N PHE A 279 13.07 -58.09 -7.18
CA PHE A 279 12.50 -56.76 -6.94
C PHE A 279 12.03 -56.05 -8.23
N GLY A 280 12.46 -56.50 -9.41
CA GLY A 280 12.06 -55.96 -10.72
C GLY A 280 13.05 -56.30 -11.83
N THR A 281 13.04 -55.52 -12.92
CA THR A 281 13.98 -55.69 -14.05
C THR A 281 14.89 -54.49 -14.29
N THR A 282 14.60 -53.34 -13.68
CA THR A 282 15.35 -52.09 -13.87
C THR A 282 16.32 -51.89 -12.72
N ASP A 283 17.63 -51.88 -12.99
CA ASP A 283 18.63 -51.60 -11.94
C ASP A 283 18.41 -50.18 -11.39
N PRO A 284 18.14 -50.01 -10.08
CA PRO A 284 17.89 -48.69 -9.50
C PRO A 284 19.13 -47.80 -9.38
N ALA A 285 20.33 -48.37 -9.49
CA ALA A 285 21.59 -47.62 -9.38
C ALA A 285 22.65 -48.21 -10.33
N PRO A 286 22.51 -48.04 -11.65
CA PRO A 286 23.42 -48.66 -12.62
C PRO A 286 24.89 -48.30 -12.35
N GLY A 287 25.75 -49.31 -12.26
CA GLY A 287 27.19 -49.13 -12.00
C GLY A 287 27.61 -49.15 -10.53
N SER A 288 26.67 -49.21 -9.57
CA SER A 288 26.97 -49.39 -8.15
C SER A 288 26.92 -50.86 -7.72
N THR A 289 27.70 -51.24 -6.70
CA THR A 289 27.49 -52.50 -5.95
C THR A 289 26.10 -52.55 -5.34
N LYS A 290 25.48 -53.73 -5.17
CA LYS A 290 24.10 -53.86 -4.63
C LYS A 290 24.04 -54.65 -3.33
N ARG A 291 23.11 -54.29 -2.45
CA ARG A 291 22.82 -54.97 -1.18
C ARG A 291 21.34 -54.90 -0.81
N CYS A 292 20.87 -55.89 -0.05
CA CYS A 292 19.52 -55.88 0.53
C CYS A 292 19.49 -55.49 1.99
N TYR A 293 18.41 -54.78 2.33
CA TYR A 293 18.08 -54.38 3.69
C TYR A 293 16.62 -54.72 3.98
N TYR A 294 16.28 -55.06 5.22
CA TYR A 294 14.88 -55.24 5.64
C TYR A 294 14.54 -54.50 6.92
N ARG A 295 13.25 -54.21 7.12
CA ARG A 295 12.65 -53.70 8.36
C ARG A 295 11.19 -54.14 8.51
N ASP A 296 10.59 -53.95 9.69
CA ASP A 296 9.15 -54.16 9.91
C ASP A 296 8.29 -53.24 9.04
N VAL A 297 7.12 -53.69 8.58
CA VAL A 297 6.20 -52.84 7.80
C VAL A 297 5.71 -51.68 8.67
N GLN A 298 6.16 -50.48 8.32
CA GLN A 298 5.94 -49.24 9.05
C GLN A 298 4.66 -48.51 8.57
N LEU A 299 4.15 -47.56 9.37
CA LEU A 299 3.00 -46.69 9.02
C LEU A 299 3.28 -45.82 7.77
N ASP A 300 4.54 -45.49 7.52
CA ASP A 300 5.05 -44.62 6.44
C ASP A 300 5.00 -45.27 5.04
N ASN A 301 4.72 -46.57 4.96
CA ASN A 301 4.78 -47.30 3.70
C ASN A 301 3.44 -47.28 2.97
N GLU A 302 3.46 -46.96 1.67
CA GLU A 302 2.29 -46.85 0.78
C GLU A 302 1.18 -45.91 1.32
N ILE A 303 1.55 -44.92 2.14
CA ILE A 303 0.62 -43.87 2.54
C ILE A 303 0.16 -43.16 1.27
N THR A 304 -1.16 -43.12 1.08
CA THR A 304 -1.75 -42.29 0.05
C THR A 304 -2.39 -41.08 0.70
N THR A 305 -2.04 -39.91 0.18
CA THR A 305 -2.67 -38.65 0.57
C THR A 305 -3.50 -38.13 -0.58
N VAL A 306 -4.80 -37.95 -0.33
CA VAL A 306 -5.71 -37.31 -1.27
C VAL A 306 -5.95 -35.89 -0.79
N VAL A 307 -5.57 -34.92 -1.63
CA VAL A 307 -5.92 -33.52 -1.43
C VAL A 307 -7.27 -33.27 -2.09
N SER A 308 -8.17 -32.62 -1.37
CA SER A 308 -9.53 -32.31 -1.81
C SER A 308 -9.95 -30.90 -1.38
N GLY A 309 -11.13 -30.46 -1.80
CA GLY A 309 -11.58 -29.08 -1.59
C GLY A 309 -10.76 -28.08 -2.41
N LEU A 310 -10.49 -26.90 -1.83
CA LEU A 310 -9.63 -25.87 -2.41
C LEU A 310 -8.16 -26.09 -2.03
N ASN A 311 -7.67 -27.33 -2.22
CA ASN A 311 -6.35 -27.74 -1.75
C ASN A 311 -6.11 -27.51 -0.25
N ASN A 312 -7.16 -27.55 0.57
CA ASN A 312 -7.10 -27.29 2.02
C ASN A 312 -7.54 -28.49 2.87
N LYS A 313 -8.06 -29.55 2.26
CA LYS A 313 -8.42 -30.79 2.95
C LYS A 313 -7.51 -31.93 2.49
N VAL A 314 -6.90 -32.62 3.46
CA VAL A 314 -5.97 -33.71 3.22
C VAL A 314 -6.47 -34.97 3.93
N THR A 315 -6.70 -36.01 3.15
CA THR A 315 -7.06 -37.34 3.67
C THR A 315 -5.85 -38.25 3.55
N PHE A 316 -5.31 -38.68 4.68
CA PHE A 316 -4.30 -39.73 4.79
C PHE A 316 -4.98 -41.08 4.80
N THR A 317 -4.47 -42.01 4.01
CA THR A 317 -4.88 -43.41 4.03
C THR A 317 -3.67 -44.28 4.32
N PHE A 318 -3.75 -45.03 5.41
CA PHE A 318 -2.74 -45.96 5.88
C PHE A 318 -3.14 -47.39 5.51
N PRO A 319 -2.26 -48.23 4.94
CA PRO A 319 -2.58 -49.61 4.55
C PRO A 319 -2.52 -50.61 5.73
N THR A 320 -2.76 -50.11 6.94
CA THR A 320 -2.71 -50.88 8.18
C THR A 320 -3.67 -50.27 9.20
N PHE A 321 -3.98 -51.04 10.26
CA PHE A 321 -4.77 -50.58 11.39
C PHE A 321 -4.00 -49.51 12.19
N ALA A 322 -4.61 -48.33 12.35
CA ALA A 322 -4.09 -47.23 13.14
C ALA A 322 -5.24 -46.44 13.78
N ILE A 323 -5.37 -46.53 15.10
CA ILE A 323 -6.30 -45.70 15.88
C ILE A 323 -5.54 -44.58 16.58
N GLN A 324 -6.23 -43.49 16.90
CA GLN A 324 -5.64 -42.36 17.58
C GLN A 324 -5.08 -42.72 18.96
N ALA A 325 -3.88 -42.22 19.26
CA ALA A 325 -3.33 -42.22 20.62
C ALA A 325 -3.73 -40.93 21.34
N GLY A 326 -4.44 -41.06 22.48
CA GLY A 326 -4.80 -39.92 23.32
C GLY A 326 -6.03 -39.14 22.84
N THR A 327 -6.12 -37.87 23.25
CA THR A 327 -7.23 -36.96 22.91
C THR A 327 -7.06 -36.29 21.55
N LEU A 328 -8.14 -35.73 20.98
CA LEU A 328 -8.09 -35.04 19.68
C LEU A 328 -7.17 -33.82 19.68
N ALA A 329 -7.06 -33.13 20.83
CA ALA A 329 -6.11 -32.05 21.02
C ALA A 329 -4.66 -32.54 20.98
N GLU A 330 -4.37 -33.69 21.61
CA GLU A 330 -3.04 -34.31 21.57
C GLU A 330 -2.70 -34.77 20.16
N LEU A 331 -3.63 -35.39 19.43
CA LEU A 331 -3.41 -35.75 18.02
C LEU A 331 -3.14 -34.52 17.16
N LYS A 332 -3.92 -33.45 17.31
CA LYS A 332 -3.69 -32.18 16.60
C LYS A 332 -2.31 -31.59 16.91
N SER A 333 -1.87 -31.66 18.16
CA SER A 333 -0.54 -31.17 18.58
C SER A 333 0.62 -31.95 17.97
N LYS A 334 0.37 -33.19 17.53
CA LYS A 334 1.35 -34.07 16.88
C LYS A 334 1.39 -33.86 15.37
N ILE A 335 0.60 -32.98 14.79
CA ILE A 335 0.57 -32.73 13.34
C ILE A 335 1.19 -31.37 13.05
N THR A 336 2.11 -31.35 12.09
CA THR A 336 2.78 -30.16 11.59
C THR A 336 2.67 -30.08 10.07
N VAL A 337 2.59 -28.87 9.53
CA VAL A 337 2.48 -28.59 8.11
C VAL A 337 3.64 -27.71 7.67
N LYS A 338 4.17 -27.95 6.47
CA LYS A 338 5.13 -27.09 5.79
C LYS A 338 4.51 -26.65 4.48
N LYS A 339 4.28 -25.35 4.32
CA LYS A 339 3.73 -24.80 3.07
C LYS A 339 4.84 -24.52 2.07
N THR A 340 4.49 -24.39 0.79
CA THR A 340 5.48 -24.04 -0.26
C THR A 340 6.15 -22.71 0.08
N GLY A 341 7.48 -22.71 0.14
CA GLY A 341 8.29 -21.53 0.48
C GLY A 341 8.71 -21.47 1.95
N ASP A 342 8.09 -22.26 2.83
CA ASP A 342 8.49 -22.34 4.23
C ASP A 342 9.83 -23.07 4.37
N SER A 343 10.68 -22.59 5.28
CA SER A 343 11.96 -23.23 5.60
C SER A 343 11.79 -24.43 6.55
N ALA A 344 10.73 -24.47 7.36
CA ALA A 344 10.50 -25.47 8.40
C ALA A 344 9.02 -25.88 8.53
N TYR A 345 8.75 -26.99 9.23
CA TYR A 345 7.39 -27.41 9.59
C TYR A 345 6.88 -26.59 10.79
N THR A 346 5.61 -26.20 10.73
CA THR A 346 4.92 -25.47 11.81
C THR A 346 3.74 -26.27 12.33
N ALA A 347 3.39 -26.10 13.60
CA ALA A 347 2.17 -26.70 14.16
C ALA A 347 0.93 -26.23 13.39
N LEU A 348 -0.12 -27.07 13.37
CA LEU A 348 -1.41 -26.68 12.85
C LEU A 348 -1.94 -25.43 13.55
N GLY A 349 -2.51 -24.51 12.78
CA GLY A 349 -3.11 -23.28 13.27
C GLY A 349 -4.27 -23.54 14.24
N ALA A 350 -4.63 -22.52 15.01
CA ALA A 350 -5.73 -22.61 15.97
C ALA A 350 -7.06 -23.05 15.30
N GLU A 351 -7.28 -22.61 14.07
CA GLU A 351 -8.48 -22.88 13.27
C GLU A 351 -8.40 -24.16 12.40
N ASP A 352 -7.22 -24.77 12.25
CA ASP A 352 -7.09 -26.04 11.54
C ASP A 352 -7.79 -27.16 12.32
N THR A 353 -8.40 -28.13 11.66
CA THR A 353 -9.14 -29.23 12.31
C THR A 353 -8.63 -30.60 11.89
N VAL A 354 -8.77 -31.56 12.80
CA VAL A 354 -8.36 -32.96 12.61
C VAL A 354 -9.54 -33.82 13.03
N ALA A 355 -9.90 -34.81 12.20
CA ALA A 355 -10.96 -35.77 12.52
C ALA A 355 -10.39 -37.04 13.17
N ASN A 356 -11.22 -37.76 13.93
CA ASN A 356 -10.84 -39.07 14.45
C ASN A 356 -10.57 -40.05 13.29
N PRO A 357 -9.53 -40.90 13.38
CA PRO A 357 -9.27 -41.90 12.35
C PRO A 357 -10.42 -42.90 12.20
N THR A 358 -10.85 -43.14 10.97
CA THR A 358 -11.80 -44.23 10.65
C THR A 358 -11.00 -45.47 10.28
N THR A 359 -11.22 -46.59 10.95
CA THR A 359 -10.32 -47.75 10.88
C THR A 359 -11.06 -49.05 10.59
N THR A 360 -10.47 -49.88 9.74
CA THR A 360 -10.84 -51.28 9.44
C THR A 360 -9.64 -52.20 9.72
N ALA A 361 -9.82 -53.52 9.60
CA ALA A 361 -8.74 -54.49 9.85
C ALA A 361 -7.51 -54.33 8.92
N THR A 362 -7.66 -53.68 7.76
CA THR A 362 -6.62 -53.58 6.72
C THR A 362 -6.32 -52.14 6.29
N LEU A 363 -7.06 -51.15 6.77
CA LEU A 363 -6.96 -49.76 6.30
C LEU A 363 -7.45 -48.77 7.37
N SER A 364 -6.74 -47.66 7.53
CA SER A 364 -7.14 -46.52 8.36
C SER A 364 -7.11 -45.22 7.56
N THR A 365 -8.05 -44.31 7.81
CA THR A 365 -8.09 -42.98 7.19
C THR A 365 -8.10 -41.87 8.23
N LEU A 366 -7.22 -40.87 8.09
CA LEU A 366 -7.18 -39.65 8.89
C LEU A 366 -7.46 -38.43 8.01
N GLU A 367 -8.36 -37.55 8.46
CA GLU A 367 -8.68 -36.31 7.75
C GLU A 367 -8.14 -35.08 8.51
N ILE A 368 -7.43 -34.23 7.78
CA ILE A 368 -6.90 -32.94 8.25
C ILE A 368 -7.47 -31.85 7.36
N LYS A 369 -8.02 -30.79 7.95
CA LYS A 369 -8.57 -29.64 7.25
C LYS A 369 -7.87 -28.37 7.71
N LEU A 370 -7.20 -27.72 6.77
CA LEU A 370 -6.46 -26.49 6.97
C LEU A 370 -7.36 -25.30 6.69
N LYS A 371 -7.22 -24.23 7.49
CA LYS A 371 -7.87 -22.94 7.24
C LYS A 371 -7.41 -22.35 5.90
N ASP A 372 -6.08 -22.35 5.71
CA ASP A 372 -5.49 -21.77 4.51
C ASP A 372 -5.35 -22.81 3.41
N THR A 373 -5.70 -22.42 2.19
CA THR A 373 -5.40 -23.16 0.97
C THR A 373 -3.91 -23.38 0.80
N LEU A 374 -3.54 -24.62 0.48
CA LEU A 374 -2.17 -24.94 0.07
C LEU A 374 -1.95 -24.50 -1.38
N VAL A 375 -0.84 -23.80 -1.62
CA VAL A 375 -0.43 -23.31 -2.94
C VAL A 375 0.98 -23.81 -3.23
N GLY A 376 1.26 -24.17 -4.48
CA GLY A 376 2.58 -24.64 -4.94
C GLY A 376 2.86 -26.12 -4.66
N SER A 377 4.00 -26.62 -5.13
CA SER A 377 4.36 -28.04 -5.10
C SER A 377 5.19 -28.47 -3.88
N GLY A 378 5.59 -27.53 -3.02
CA GLY A 378 6.45 -27.79 -1.86
C GLY A 378 5.69 -28.11 -0.56
N ASN A 379 4.37 -28.32 -0.63
CA ASN A 379 3.55 -28.56 0.54
C ASN A 379 3.74 -29.99 1.06
N SER A 380 3.89 -30.13 2.37
CA SER A 380 3.97 -31.43 3.04
C SER A 380 3.39 -31.38 4.44
N ILE A 381 2.88 -32.51 4.91
CA ILE A 381 2.39 -32.67 6.29
C ILE A 381 3.22 -33.75 6.97
N GLN A 382 3.60 -33.48 8.22
CA GLN A 382 4.25 -34.40 9.12
C GLN A 382 3.35 -34.74 10.31
N ILE A 383 3.26 -36.02 10.64
CA ILE A 383 2.62 -36.52 11.85
C ILE A 383 3.73 -37.09 12.72
N ALA A 384 3.86 -36.54 13.92
CA ALA A 384 4.91 -36.87 14.87
C ALA A 384 4.74 -38.29 15.45
N PRO A 385 5.84 -38.91 15.88
CA PRO A 385 5.81 -40.21 16.55
C PRO A 385 4.84 -40.23 17.73
N GLY A 386 4.16 -41.37 17.90
CA GLY A 386 3.24 -41.63 19.00
C GLY A 386 1.83 -41.07 18.80
N ALA A 387 1.48 -40.60 17.60
CA ALA A 387 0.13 -40.14 17.26
C ALA A 387 -0.92 -41.26 17.15
N PHE A 388 -0.49 -42.50 16.90
CA PHE A 388 -1.38 -43.64 16.67
C PHE A 388 -1.01 -44.87 17.51
N LYS A 389 -1.95 -45.80 17.64
CA LYS A 389 -1.76 -47.14 18.21
C LYS A 389 -2.13 -48.21 17.19
N ASP A 390 -1.44 -49.35 17.26
CA ASP A 390 -1.70 -50.53 16.44
C ASP A 390 -2.90 -51.35 16.96
N ASN A 391 -3.19 -52.48 16.30
CA ASN A 391 -4.31 -53.37 16.64
C ASN A 391 -4.14 -54.08 18.01
N ASN A 392 -2.94 -54.03 18.60
CA ASN A 392 -2.65 -54.55 19.94
C ASN A 392 -2.67 -53.44 21.01
N GLY A 393 -2.99 -52.19 20.62
CA GLY A 393 -2.99 -51.03 21.51
C GLY A 393 -1.59 -50.45 21.80
N GLN A 394 -0.55 -50.92 21.11
CA GLN A 394 0.81 -50.42 21.26
C GLN A 394 1.02 -49.14 20.46
N THR A 395 1.71 -48.16 21.04
CA THR A 395 1.93 -46.84 20.43
C THR A 395 2.92 -46.92 19.28
N ILE A 396 2.57 -46.33 18.14
CA ILE A 396 3.37 -46.35 16.92
C ILE A 396 4.28 -45.11 16.89
N TYR A 397 5.59 -45.32 16.96
CA TYR A 397 6.62 -44.26 17.06
C TYR A 397 7.29 -43.91 15.74
N ILE A 398 6.51 -43.84 14.66
CA ILE A 398 7.02 -43.58 13.31
C ILE A 398 6.55 -42.20 12.87
N PRO A 399 7.45 -41.29 12.48
CA PRO A 399 7.04 -40.04 11.87
C PRO A 399 6.49 -40.34 10.48
N VAL A 400 5.27 -39.87 10.21
CA VAL A 400 4.70 -39.91 8.86
C VAL A 400 5.00 -38.58 8.19
N SER A 401 5.61 -38.60 7.01
CA SER A 401 5.77 -37.41 6.19
C SER A 401 5.20 -37.69 4.81
N SER A 402 4.27 -36.87 4.35
CA SER A 402 3.76 -36.97 2.98
C SER A 402 3.86 -35.63 2.25
N SER A 403 4.47 -35.67 1.08
CA SER A 403 4.39 -34.58 0.11
C SER A 403 3.00 -34.56 -0.51
N LEU A 404 2.41 -33.38 -0.61
CA LEU A 404 1.05 -33.24 -1.06
C LEU A 404 1.02 -32.91 -2.55
N THR A 405 0.46 -33.82 -3.34
CA THR A 405 0.10 -33.53 -4.72
C THR A 405 -1.19 -32.72 -4.69
N LEU A 406 -1.06 -31.42 -4.88
CA LEU A 406 -2.21 -30.54 -5.02
C LEU A 406 -2.98 -30.85 -6.29
N LEU A 407 -4.29 -30.63 -6.25
CA LEU A 407 -5.11 -30.65 -7.46
C LEU A 407 -4.68 -29.50 -8.38
N GLY A 408 -4.75 -29.75 -9.68
CA GLY A 408 -4.32 -28.82 -10.72
C GLY A 408 -5.16 -27.54 -10.79
N LEU A 409 -4.66 -26.58 -11.56
CA LEU A 409 -5.42 -25.40 -11.92
C LEU A 409 -6.40 -25.73 -13.05
N GLY A 410 -7.62 -25.25 -12.91
CA GLY A 410 -8.55 -25.13 -14.02
C GLY A 410 -8.02 -24.12 -15.05
N PRO A 411 -8.47 -24.19 -16.31
CA PRO A 411 -8.20 -23.19 -17.34
C PRO A 411 -8.44 -21.72 -16.92
N ASP A 412 -9.36 -21.46 -15.99
CA ASP A 412 -9.65 -20.14 -15.42
C ASP A 412 -8.70 -19.72 -14.28
N GLY A 413 -7.69 -20.54 -13.97
CA GLY A 413 -6.75 -20.32 -12.86
C GLY A 413 -7.32 -20.70 -11.48
N SER A 414 -8.55 -21.22 -11.40
CA SER A 414 -9.09 -21.72 -10.14
C SER A 414 -8.39 -23.03 -9.73
N ILE A 415 -8.18 -23.21 -8.43
CA ILE A 415 -7.53 -24.42 -7.88
C ILE A 415 -8.54 -25.54 -7.65
N GLY A 416 -8.05 -26.77 -7.49
CA GLY A 416 -8.91 -27.89 -7.08
C GLY A 416 -9.38 -28.79 -8.23
N TRP A 417 -8.86 -28.63 -9.44
CA TRP A 417 -9.34 -29.36 -10.62
C TRP A 417 -8.45 -30.53 -11.01
N THR A 418 -9.10 -31.63 -11.40
CA THR A 418 -8.43 -32.79 -12.03
C THR A 418 -8.85 -32.86 -13.50
N ASP A 419 -7.90 -32.76 -14.42
CA ASP A 419 -8.11 -33.05 -15.85
C ASP A 419 -8.41 -34.54 -16.00
N CYS A 420 -9.57 -34.87 -16.56
CA CYS A 420 -10.05 -36.26 -16.55
C CYS A 420 -10.29 -36.86 -17.94
N ALA A 421 -10.58 -36.05 -18.96
CA ALA A 421 -10.79 -36.56 -20.31
C ALA A 421 -10.69 -35.44 -21.35
N ALA A 422 -10.18 -35.80 -22.53
CA ALA A 422 -10.28 -34.98 -23.73
C ALA A 422 -11.73 -34.96 -24.26
N ASP A 423 -12.00 -34.08 -25.21
CA ASP A 423 -13.30 -33.99 -25.89
C ASP A 423 -13.81 -35.36 -26.39
N GLY A 424 -15.08 -35.67 -26.12
CA GLY A 424 -15.70 -36.97 -26.42
C GLY A 424 -15.19 -38.17 -25.59
N GLY A 425 -14.22 -37.98 -24.69
CA GLY A 425 -13.69 -39.03 -23.79
C GLY A 425 -14.58 -39.32 -22.59
N LYS A 426 -14.23 -40.32 -21.78
CA LYS A 426 -14.95 -40.68 -20.54
C LYS A 426 -14.19 -40.20 -19.30
N CYS A 427 -14.84 -39.32 -18.52
CA CYS A 427 -14.31 -38.81 -17.26
C CYS A 427 -14.70 -39.75 -16.11
N ASN A 428 -13.72 -40.48 -15.55
CA ASN A 428 -13.95 -41.46 -14.49
C ASN A 428 -13.66 -40.85 -13.11
N PHE A 429 -14.66 -40.88 -12.22
CA PHE A 429 -14.54 -40.51 -10.80
C PHE A 429 -15.61 -41.26 -9.98
N SER A 430 -15.41 -41.32 -8.66
CA SER A 430 -16.36 -41.87 -7.69
C SER A 430 -16.84 -40.80 -6.72
N GLY A 431 -18.08 -40.95 -6.24
CA GLY A 431 -18.73 -39.97 -5.36
C GLY A 431 -19.32 -38.78 -6.12
N ARG A 432 -19.96 -37.87 -5.37
CA ARG A 432 -20.59 -36.66 -5.92
C ARG A 432 -19.52 -35.62 -6.27
N LYS A 433 -19.31 -35.34 -7.56
CA LYS A 433 -18.32 -34.40 -8.10
C LYS A 433 -18.97 -33.35 -8.99
N GLU A 434 -18.39 -32.15 -9.03
CA GLU A 434 -18.62 -31.15 -10.08
C GLU A 434 -17.73 -31.50 -11.27
N VAL A 435 -18.31 -31.59 -12.47
CA VAL A 435 -17.61 -31.82 -13.73
C VAL A 435 -17.82 -30.62 -14.62
N ARG A 436 -16.74 -30.02 -15.12
CA ARG A 436 -16.76 -28.92 -16.09
C ARG A 436 -16.22 -29.36 -17.43
N TYR A 437 -16.94 -29.04 -18.49
CA TYR A 437 -16.50 -29.15 -19.87
C TYR A 437 -16.03 -27.76 -20.34
N TRP A 438 -14.73 -27.63 -20.61
CA TRP A 438 -14.02 -26.35 -20.77
C TRP A 438 -13.38 -26.20 -22.16
N GLY A 439 -13.46 -24.99 -22.74
CA GLY A 439 -12.63 -24.60 -23.89
C GLY A 439 -11.18 -24.28 -23.51
N THR A 440 -10.23 -24.75 -24.31
CA THR A 440 -8.77 -24.62 -24.14
C THR A 440 -8.09 -24.30 -25.48
N GLY A 441 -7.00 -23.50 -25.47
CA GLY A 441 -6.17 -23.25 -26.66
C GLY A 441 -6.46 -21.94 -27.43
N VAL A 442 -5.95 -21.88 -28.68
CA VAL A 442 -5.85 -20.68 -29.56
C VAL A 442 -7.04 -20.60 -30.54
N PRO A 443 -7.57 -19.39 -30.91
CA PRO A 443 -7.07 -18.06 -30.55
C PRO A 443 -7.23 -17.75 -29.07
N ALA A 444 -6.32 -16.95 -28.50
CA ALA A 444 -6.45 -16.44 -27.15
C ALA A 444 -7.66 -15.49 -27.09
N VAL A 445 -8.81 -16.03 -26.72
CA VAL A 445 -10.03 -15.26 -26.44
C VAL A 445 -9.92 -14.66 -25.03
N PRO A 446 -10.35 -13.42 -24.76
CA PRO A 446 -10.09 -12.74 -23.48
C PRO A 446 -10.87 -13.36 -22.31
N ALA A 447 -10.17 -13.56 -21.18
CA ALA A 447 -10.58 -13.68 -19.76
C ALA A 447 -11.83 -14.47 -19.30
N ASN A 448 -12.78 -14.85 -20.16
CA ASN A 448 -13.97 -15.63 -19.83
C ASN A 448 -13.94 -16.96 -20.58
N TYR A 449 -13.28 -17.95 -19.97
CA TYR A 449 -13.35 -19.33 -20.40
C TYR A 449 -14.78 -19.83 -20.28
N GLY A 450 -15.53 -19.88 -21.38
CA GLY A 450 -16.83 -20.53 -21.38
C GLY A 450 -16.67 -21.98 -20.95
N PHE A 451 -17.49 -22.42 -20.00
CA PHE A 451 -17.60 -23.82 -19.58
C PHE A 451 -19.04 -24.20 -19.34
N ILE A 452 -19.32 -25.49 -19.45
CA ILE A 452 -20.58 -26.09 -18.99
C ILE A 452 -20.26 -26.92 -17.76
N SER A 453 -20.99 -26.71 -16.66
CA SER A 453 -20.84 -27.47 -15.43
C SER A 453 -22.00 -28.43 -15.22
N ASN A 454 -21.71 -29.57 -14.58
CA ASN A 454 -22.71 -30.55 -14.16
C ASN A 454 -22.27 -31.20 -12.84
N ILE A 455 -23.21 -31.63 -12.01
CA ILE A 455 -22.94 -32.40 -10.80
C ILE A 455 -23.35 -33.84 -11.04
N SER A 456 -22.41 -34.77 -10.87
CA SER A 456 -22.65 -36.20 -11.08
C SER A 456 -22.14 -37.02 -9.90
N THR A 457 -22.79 -38.14 -9.63
CA THR A 457 -22.43 -39.09 -8.55
C THR A 457 -21.55 -40.26 -9.04
N GLY A 458 -21.26 -40.32 -10.33
CA GLY A 458 -20.37 -41.31 -10.94
C GLY A 458 -19.82 -40.85 -12.28
N GLY A 459 -18.81 -41.55 -12.79
CA GLY A 459 -18.11 -41.19 -14.03
C GLY A 459 -19.07 -40.99 -15.21
N MET A 460 -18.84 -39.92 -15.98
CA MET A 460 -19.70 -39.50 -17.09
C MET A 460 -18.89 -39.28 -18.38
N ASN A 461 -19.57 -39.33 -19.52
CA ASN A 461 -18.95 -38.98 -20.79
C ASN A 461 -18.78 -37.45 -20.88
N CYS A 462 -17.63 -37.02 -21.40
CA CYS A 462 -17.46 -35.64 -21.82
C CYS A 462 -18.48 -35.33 -22.92
N PRO A 463 -19.22 -34.20 -22.81
CA PRO A 463 -20.29 -33.87 -23.76
C PRO A 463 -19.80 -33.88 -25.21
N TYR A 464 -20.66 -34.33 -26.13
CA TYR A 464 -20.38 -34.33 -27.58
C TYR A 464 -21.31 -33.39 -28.37
N TYR A 465 -22.55 -33.07 -27.92
CA TYR A 465 -23.45 -31.99 -28.45
C TYR A 465 -24.50 -31.62 -27.37
N SER A 466 -24.79 -30.35 -27.04
CA SER A 466 -25.71 -29.44 -27.75
C SER A 466 -25.47 -27.93 -27.52
N LEU A 467 -24.42 -27.56 -26.77
CA LEU A 467 -23.94 -26.17 -26.59
C LEU A 467 -22.41 -26.23 -26.51
N ASP A 468 -21.72 -25.65 -27.50
CA ASP A 468 -20.27 -25.51 -27.45
C ASP A 468 -19.94 -24.33 -26.52
N PRO A 469 -19.29 -24.55 -25.36
CA PRO A 469 -18.98 -23.48 -24.42
C PRO A 469 -17.99 -22.45 -24.99
N ALA A 470 -17.21 -22.81 -26.00
CA ALA A 470 -16.22 -21.95 -26.63
C ALA A 470 -15.94 -22.40 -28.08
N TYR A 471 -16.77 -21.91 -29.00
CA TYR A 471 -16.71 -22.27 -30.42
C TYR A 471 -15.33 -22.04 -31.03
N GLY A 472 -14.78 -23.09 -31.68
CA GLY A 472 -13.46 -23.04 -32.34
C GLY A 472 -12.24 -23.34 -31.45
N THR A 473 -12.40 -23.60 -30.15
CA THR A 473 -11.31 -24.02 -29.24
C THR A 473 -11.24 -25.55 -29.05
N VAL A 474 -10.15 -26.10 -28.51
CA VAL A 474 -10.02 -27.51 -28.10
C VAL A 474 -10.73 -27.69 -26.76
N LYS A 475 -11.48 -28.79 -26.52
CA LYS A 475 -12.22 -28.97 -25.26
C LYS A 475 -11.70 -30.12 -24.40
N ARG A 476 -11.83 -29.97 -23.08
CA ARG A 476 -11.48 -30.97 -22.08
C ARG A 476 -12.44 -30.95 -20.89
N CYS A 477 -12.62 -32.09 -20.24
CA CYS A 477 -13.32 -32.16 -18.97
C CYS A 477 -12.37 -32.14 -17.79
N TYR A 478 -12.80 -31.43 -16.75
CA TYR A 478 -12.17 -31.41 -15.44
C TYR A 478 -13.21 -31.78 -14.39
N TYR A 479 -12.82 -32.46 -13.31
CA TYR A 479 -13.69 -32.67 -12.15
C TYR A 479 -13.05 -32.21 -10.84
N ARG A 480 -13.91 -31.93 -9.85
CA ARG A 480 -13.54 -31.66 -8.45
C ARG A 480 -14.67 -32.05 -7.49
N ASP A 481 -14.41 -32.02 -6.19
CA ASP A 481 -15.48 -32.17 -5.19
C ASP A 481 -16.52 -31.06 -5.30
N VAL A 482 -17.81 -31.40 -5.13
CA VAL A 482 -18.88 -30.38 -5.14
C VAL A 482 -18.65 -29.37 -4.03
N GLN A 483 -18.50 -28.11 -4.42
CA GLN A 483 -18.30 -26.96 -3.54
C GLN A 483 -19.57 -26.09 -3.54
N LEU A 484 -19.68 -25.11 -2.63
CA LEU A 484 -20.80 -24.16 -2.60
C LEU A 484 -20.88 -23.26 -3.85
N ASP A 485 -19.77 -23.05 -4.56
CA ASP A 485 -19.66 -22.26 -5.79
C ASP A 485 -20.04 -23.04 -7.05
N SER A 486 -20.25 -24.37 -6.95
CA SER A 486 -20.66 -25.22 -8.06
C SER A 486 -22.06 -24.82 -8.53
N ALA A 487 -22.10 -23.86 -9.48
CA ALA A 487 -23.27 -23.19 -10.03
C ALA A 487 -23.95 -22.16 -9.11
N MET A 488 -23.17 -21.36 -8.38
CA MET A 488 -23.67 -20.15 -7.72
C MET A 488 -23.94 -19.04 -8.75
N THR A 489 -25.10 -18.38 -8.64
CA THR A 489 -25.42 -17.19 -9.42
C THR A 489 -25.58 -15.97 -8.52
N ALA A 490 -25.05 -14.84 -8.97
CA ALA A 490 -25.22 -13.55 -8.32
C ALA A 490 -26.01 -12.65 -9.27
N VAL A 491 -27.19 -12.22 -8.85
CA VAL A 491 -28.05 -11.35 -9.64
C VAL A 491 -28.09 -10.00 -8.94
N VAL A 492 -27.67 -8.97 -9.66
CA VAL A 492 -27.82 -7.58 -9.23
C VAL A 492 -29.22 -7.12 -9.65
N SER A 493 -29.95 -6.50 -8.72
CA SER A 493 -31.27 -5.95 -9.00
C SER A 493 -31.50 -4.59 -8.31
N GLY A 494 -32.70 -4.03 -8.46
CA GLY A 494 -33.00 -2.67 -8.04
C GLY A 494 -32.20 -1.63 -8.84
N THR A 495 -31.67 -0.62 -8.16
CA THR A 495 -30.81 0.42 -8.74
C THR A 495 -29.33 0.05 -8.59
N ASN A 496 -28.96 -1.21 -8.88
CA ASN A 496 -27.63 -1.76 -8.57
C ASN A 496 -27.27 -1.76 -7.07
N ASN A 497 -28.26 -1.75 -6.20
CA ASN A 497 -28.09 -1.70 -4.74
C ASN A 497 -28.52 -3.01 -4.05
N LYS A 498 -29.02 -4.00 -4.78
CA LYS A 498 -29.44 -5.29 -4.23
C LYS A 498 -28.71 -6.41 -4.96
N VAL A 499 -28.18 -7.37 -4.20
CA VAL A 499 -27.51 -8.55 -4.74
C VAL A 499 -28.14 -9.79 -4.13
N THR A 500 -28.67 -10.65 -5.00
CA THR A 500 -29.22 -11.94 -4.62
C THR A 500 -28.29 -13.05 -5.09
N PHE A 501 -27.78 -13.82 -4.14
CA PHE A 501 -27.03 -15.04 -4.39
C PHE A 501 -27.95 -16.24 -4.35
N THR A 502 -27.88 -17.07 -5.38
CA THR A 502 -28.56 -18.37 -5.43
C THR A 502 -27.51 -19.46 -5.46
N PHE A 503 -27.61 -20.39 -4.52
CA PHE A 503 -26.78 -21.59 -4.39
C PHE A 503 -27.61 -22.79 -4.84
N ASN A 504 -27.13 -23.59 -5.78
CA ASN A 504 -27.79 -24.82 -6.25
C ASN A 504 -27.56 -26.02 -5.29
N THR A 505 -27.58 -25.72 -3.99
CA THR A 505 -27.44 -26.70 -2.91
C THR A 505 -28.17 -26.20 -1.66
N TYR A 506 -28.51 -27.12 -0.78
CA TYR A 506 -29.04 -26.78 0.54
C TYR A 506 -27.92 -26.27 1.45
N ALA A 507 -28.10 -25.07 2.01
CA ALA A 507 -27.19 -24.43 2.94
C ALA A 507 -27.98 -23.87 4.13
N ILE A 508 -27.37 -23.83 5.30
CA ILE A 508 -27.95 -23.27 6.53
C ILE A 508 -27.06 -22.11 6.98
N GLN A 509 -27.61 -20.99 7.43
CA GLN A 509 -26.81 -19.90 8.01
C GLN A 509 -26.01 -20.38 9.23
N ALA A 510 -24.71 -20.07 9.27
CA ALA A 510 -23.88 -20.28 10.43
C ALA A 510 -23.85 -19.02 11.31
N GLY A 511 -24.27 -19.15 12.56
CA GLY A 511 -24.23 -18.03 13.52
C GLY A 511 -25.38 -17.02 13.37
N THR A 512 -25.24 -15.89 14.04
CA THR A 512 -26.22 -14.78 14.02
C THR A 512 -26.17 -14.00 12.70
N LEU A 513 -27.19 -13.18 12.44
CA LEU A 513 -27.21 -12.34 11.23
C LEU A 513 -26.08 -11.29 11.22
N ALA A 514 -25.68 -10.80 12.40
CA ALA A 514 -24.55 -9.89 12.56
C ALA A 514 -23.21 -10.59 12.25
N GLU A 515 -23.04 -11.84 12.70
CA GLU A 515 -21.88 -12.66 12.36
C GLU A 515 -21.83 -12.96 10.86
N LEU A 516 -22.97 -13.29 10.23
CA LEU A 516 -23.04 -13.46 8.77
C LEU A 516 -22.67 -12.17 8.03
N LYS A 517 -23.20 -11.01 8.46
CA LYS A 517 -22.83 -9.70 7.89
C LYS A 517 -21.34 -9.43 8.02
N SER A 518 -20.72 -9.76 9.16
CA SER A 518 -19.28 -9.58 9.37
C SER A 518 -18.42 -10.48 8.48
N LYS A 519 -18.97 -11.61 8.03
CA LYS A 519 -18.34 -12.54 7.09
C LYS A 519 -18.49 -12.11 5.64
N ILE A 520 -19.15 -10.99 5.33
CA ILE A 520 -19.32 -10.52 3.96
C ILE A 520 -18.51 -9.24 3.74
N THR A 521 -17.72 -9.23 2.68
CA THR A 521 -16.92 -8.09 2.25
C THR A 521 -17.21 -7.74 0.79
N VAL A 522 -17.03 -6.48 0.45
CA VAL A 522 -17.29 -5.94 -0.88
C VAL A 522 -16.05 -5.19 -1.36
N LYS A 523 -15.69 -5.39 -2.63
CA LYS A 523 -14.74 -4.58 -3.36
C LYS A 523 -15.52 -3.77 -4.39
N LYS A 524 -15.56 -2.45 -4.19
CA LYS A 524 -16.22 -1.54 -5.12
C LYS A 524 -15.27 -1.18 -6.28
N THR A 525 -15.81 -0.76 -7.42
CA THR A 525 -14.99 -0.33 -8.57
C THR A 525 -14.01 0.76 -8.16
N GLY A 526 -12.74 0.61 -8.55
CA GLY A 526 -11.64 1.53 -8.17
C GLY A 526 -11.01 1.26 -6.80
N ALA A 527 -11.56 0.34 -5.99
CA ALA A 527 -10.90 -0.11 -4.77
C ALA A 527 -9.90 -1.24 -5.08
N SER A 528 -8.74 -1.21 -4.42
CA SER A 528 -7.71 -2.25 -4.57
C SER A 528 -7.92 -3.46 -3.64
N VAL A 529 -8.75 -3.31 -2.59
CA VAL A 529 -8.97 -4.32 -1.53
C VAL A 529 -10.46 -4.50 -1.23
N TYR A 530 -10.82 -5.65 -0.67
CA TYR A 530 -12.15 -5.90 -0.12
C TYR A 530 -12.30 -5.21 1.24
N THR A 531 -13.46 -4.62 1.48
CA THR A 531 -13.82 -3.96 2.75
C THR A 531 -15.09 -4.56 3.32
N ALA A 532 -15.27 -4.50 4.65
CA ALA A 532 -16.53 -4.90 5.27
C ALA A 532 -17.72 -4.13 4.68
N LEU A 533 -18.91 -4.74 4.72
CA LEU A 533 -20.14 -4.04 4.39
C LEU A 533 -20.30 -2.78 5.27
N GLY A 534 -20.84 -1.72 4.68
CA GLY A 534 -21.08 -0.46 5.38
C GLY A 534 -21.98 -0.66 6.60
N ALA A 535 -21.88 0.25 7.56
CA ALA A 535 -22.70 0.21 8.78
C ALA A 535 -24.19 0.08 8.47
N GLU A 536 -24.64 0.71 7.38
CA GLU A 536 -26.04 0.75 6.93
C GLU A 536 -26.39 -0.26 5.82
N ASP A 537 -25.43 -1.02 5.30
CA ASP A 537 -25.74 -2.13 4.39
C ASP A 537 -26.42 -3.27 5.18
N THR A 538 -27.40 -3.97 4.63
CA THR A 538 -28.11 -5.06 5.32
C THR A 538 -27.92 -6.40 4.62
N VAL A 539 -28.02 -7.47 5.40
CA VAL A 539 -27.97 -8.85 4.93
C VAL A 539 -29.23 -9.53 5.43
N GLU A 540 -29.97 -10.16 4.53
CA GLU A 540 -31.18 -10.91 4.88
C GLU A 540 -30.84 -12.32 5.34
N LYS A 541 -31.76 -12.93 6.10
CA LYS A 541 -31.61 -14.33 6.54
C LYS A 541 -31.60 -15.28 5.33
N LEU A 542 -30.66 -16.23 5.32
CA LEU A 542 -30.60 -17.27 4.29
C LEU A 542 -31.92 -18.06 4.23
N THR A 543 -32.47 -18.21 3.03
CA THR A 543 -33.67 -19.01 2.77
C THR A 543 -33.32 -20.26 1.97
N SER A 544 -33.72 -21.45 2.43
CA SER A 544 -33.23 -22.71 1.86
C SER A 544 -34.34 -23.71 1.60
N THR A 545 -34.28 -24.37 0.44
CA THR A 545 -35.10 -25.51 0.04
C THR A 545 -34.20 -26.71 -0.26
N ALA A 546 -34.77 -27.91 -0.41
CA ALA A 546 -34.01 -29.16 -0.61
C ALA A 546 -32.98 -29.11 -1.76
N THR A 547 -33.16 -28.23 -2.75
CA THR A 547 -32.31 -28.15 -3.95
C THR A 547 -31.63 -26.79 -4.16
N LEU A 548 -32.08 -25.72 -3.49
CA LEU A 548 -31.51 -24.38 -3.65
C LEU A 548 -31.55 -23.56 -2.36
N SER A 549 -30.60 -22.64 -2.20
CA SER A 549 -30.58 -21.66 -1.11
C SER A 549 -30.36 -20.25 -1.66
N THR A 550 -30.94 -19.24 -1.02
CA THR A 550 -30.88 -17.84 -1.44
C THR A 550 -30.44 -16.92 -0.31
N LEU A 551 -29.44 -16.08 -0.57
CA LEU A 551 -28.96 -15.02 0.31
C LEU A 551 -29.14 -13.66 -0.39
N GLU A 552 -29.61 -12.66 0.35
CA GLU A 552 -29.79 -11.30 -0.18
C GLU A 552 -28.97 -10.28 0.61
N ILE A 553 -28.32 -9.37 -0.11
CA ILE A 553 -27.54 -8.26 0.43
C ILE A 553 -28.09 -6.97 -0.17
N ASN A 554 -28.37 -5.99 0.69
CA ASN A 554 -28.86 -4.68 0.29
C ASN A 554 -27.83 -3.60 0.68
N PHE A 555 -27.35 -2.85 -0.30
CA PHE A 555 -26.43 -1.74 -0.11
C PHE A 555 -27.19 -0.44 0.09
N LYS A 556 -26.71 0.42 1.01
CA LYS A 556 -27.27 1.77 1.19
C LYS A 556 -27.18 2.60 -0.09
N TYR A 557 -26.02 2.52 -0.74
CA TYR A 557 -25.72 3.25 -1.97
C TYR A 557 -25.53 2.26 -3.13
N PRO A 558 -26.01 2.61 -4.34
CA PRO A 558 -25.78 1.82 -5.54
C PRO A 558 -24.31 1.46 -5.78
N LEU A 559 -24.09 0.24 -6.25
CA LEU A 559 -22.83 -0.16 -6.82
C LEU A 559 -22.65 0.52 -8.18
N VAL A 560 -21.47 1.08 -8.44
CA VAL A 560 -21.16 1.81 -9.67
C VAL A 560 -19.88 1.24 -10.28
N GLY A 561 -19.84 1.15 -11.62
CA GLY A 561 -18.69 0.64 -12.37
C GLY A 561 -18.65 -0.89 -12.54
N SER A 562 -17.72 -1.39 -13.34
CA SER A 562 -17.69 -2.77 -13.81
C SER A 562 -16.86 -3.74 -12.94
N GLU A 563 -16.13 -3.25 -11.95
CA GLU A 563 -15.17 -4.06 -11.16
C GLU A 563 -15.70 -4.41 -9.77
N ASN A 564 -17.00 -4.23 -9.53
CA ASN A 564 -17.62 -4.59 -8.26
C ASN A 564 -17.56 -6.11 -8.05
N SER A 565 -17.17 -6.53 -6.86
CA SER A 565 -17.19 -7.94 -6.46
C SER A 565 -17.52 -8.07 -4.98
N ILE A 566 -18.15 -9.18 -4.63
CA ILE A 566 -18.48 -9.53 -3.25
C ILE A 566 -17.77 -10.81 -2.88
N GLN A 567 -17.19 -10.81 -1.69
CA GLN A 567 -16.60 -11.97 -1.09
C GLN A 567 -17.35 -12.35 0.19
N ILE A 568 -17.85 -13.60 0.24
CA ILE A 568 -18.39 -14.20 1.45
C ILE A 568 -17.27 -15.07 2.02
N ALA A 569 -16.94 -14.85 3.29
CA ALA A 569 -15.90 -15.58 4.00
C ALA A 569 -16.35 -17.04 4.23
N PRO A 570 -15.38 -17.95 4.38
CA PRO A 570 -15.68 -19.32 4.72
C PRO A 570 -16.48 -19.44 6.02
N GLU A 571 -17.15 -20.58 6.19
CA GLU A 571 -17.96 -20.90 7.36
C GLU A 571 -19.14 -19.95 7.58
N ALA A 572 -19.52 -19.15 6.59
CA ALA A 572 -20.76 -18.37 6.61
C ALA A 572 -22.01 -19.26 6.61
N PHE A 573 -21.86 -20.50 6.12
CA PHE A 573 -22.95 -21.47 5.98
C PHE A 573 -22.58 -22.84 6.53
N LYS A 574 -23.58 -23.69 6.74
CA LYS A 574 -23.49 -25.11 7.09
C LYS A 574 -24.22 -25.95 6.04
N ASP A 575 -23.81 -27.20 5.85
CA ASP A 575 -24.47 -28.14 4.95
C ASP A 575 -25.72 -28.77 5.59
N SER A 576 -26.37 -29.70 4.88
CA SER A 576 -27.54 -30.42 5.36
C SER A 576 -27.29 -31.27 6.62
N ASN A 577 -26.02 -31.59 6.92
CA ASN A 577 -25.62 -32.36 8.09
C ASN A 577 -25.16 -31.45 9.25
N GLY A 578 -25.27 -30.13 9.09
CA GLY A 578 -24.87 -29.14 10.09
C GLY A 578 -23.37 -28.84 10.14
N SER A 579 -22.57 -29.37 9.20
CA SER A 579 -21.14 -29.12 9.11
C SER A 579 -20.85 -27.79 8.43
N LEU A 580 -19.89 -27.01 8.93
CA LEU A 580 -19.53 -25.71 8.36
C LEU A 580 -18.99 -25.86 6.93
N ILE A 581 -19.54 -25.06 6.02
CA ILE A 581 -19.11 -24.98 4.64
C ILE A 581 -17.98 -23.97 4.56
N ASP A 582 -16.78 -24.51 4.37
CA ASP A 582 -15.52 -23.77 4.37
C ASP A 582 -15.13 -23.41 2.94
N LEU A 583 -15.94 -22.54 2.33
CA LEU A 583 -15.68 -22.00 1.01
C LEU A 583 -15.77 -20.48 1.08
N SER A 584 -14.67 -19.80 0.71
CA SER A 584 -14.77 -18.39 0.38
C SER A 584 -15.40 -18.25 -0.99
N ILE A 585 -16.51 -17.54 -1.04
CA ILE A 585 -17.25 -17.28 -2.25
C ILE A 585 -16.79 -15.93 -2.76
N ASN A 586 -16.30 -15.87 -4.00
CA ASN A 586 -16.03 -14.60 -4.66
C ASN A 586 -16.85 -14.49 -5.92
N SER A 587 -17.60 -13.39 -6.07
CA SER A 587 -18.46 -13.18 -7.21
C SER A 587 -18.28 -11.77 -7.74
N SER A 588 -17.80 -11.68 -8.99
CA SER A 588 -17.85 -10.45 -9.77
C SER A 588 -19.30 -10.14 -10.11
N LEU A 589 -19.69 -8.89 -9.94
CA LEU A 589 -21.06 -8.45 -10.12
C LEU A 589 -21.22 -7.80 -11.50
N ALA A 590 -22.03 -8.42 -12.34
CA ALA A 590 -22.54 -7.76 -13.54
C ALA A 590 -23.62 -6.77 -13.11
N LEU A 591 -23.27 -5.49 -13.08
CA LEU A 591 -24.25 -4.43 -12.84
C LEU A 591 -25.24 -4.34 -14.00
N LEU A 592 -26.47 -3.95 -13.68
CA LEU A 592 -27.45 -3.60 -14.70
C LEU A 592 -27.01 -2.33 -15.42
N GLY A 593 -27.27 -2.29 -16.74
CA GLY A 593 -26.88 -1.17 -17.58
C GLY A 593 -27.56 0.13 -17.17
N ASN A 594 -26.94 1.24 -17.59
CA ASN A 594 -27.57 2.55 -17.49
C ASN A 594 -28.65 2.65 -18.57
N GLY A 595 -29.81 3.19 -18.20
CA GLY A 595 -30.77 3.70 -19.15
C GLY A 595 -30.16 4.85 -19.96
N PRO A 596 -30.70 5.17 -21.15
CA PRO A 596 -30.32 6.34 -21.93
C PRO A 596 -30.46 7.68 -21.18
N ASP A 597 -31.25 7.72 -20.11
CA ASP A 597 -31.45 8.83 -19.18
C ASP A 597 -30.39 8.90 -18.06
N GLY A 598 -29.43 7.98 -18.05
CA GLY A 598 -28.42 7.85 -16.99
C GLY A 598 -28.92 7.12 -15.75
N SER A 599 -30.19 6.71 -15.70
CA SER A 599 -30.73 5.95 -14.56
C SER A 599 -30.16 4.53 -14.55
N ILE A 600 -29.71 4.06 -13.39
CA ILE A 600 -29.12 2.73 -13.22
C ILE A 600 -30.20 1.68 -12.97
N GLY A 601 -29.93 0.41 -13.30
CA GLY A 601 -30.86 -0.69 -12.98
C GLY A 601 -31.68 -1.23 -14.15
N TRP A 602 -31.30 -0.98 -15.41
CA TRP A 602 -32.08 -1.40 -16.57
C TRP A 602 -31.43 -2.54 -17.36
N THR A 603 -32.23 -3.54 -17.73
CA THR A 603 -31.80 -4.68 -18.55
C THR A 603 -32.37 -4.52 -19.96
N TYR A 604 -31.51 -4.55 -20.99
CA TYR A 604 -31.99 -4.62 -22.37
C TYR A 604 -32.76 -5.92 -22.60
N CYS A 605 -33.90 -5.81 -23.27
CA CYS A 605 -34.79 -6.94 -23.44
C CYS A 605 -35.07 -7.31 -24.90
N ALA A 606 -35.48 -6.33 -25.71
CA ALA A 606 -36.00 -6.59 -27.05
C ALA A 606 -35.85 -5.37 -27.96
N ALA A 607 -35.67 -5.60 -29.26
CA ALA A 607 -35.79 -4.54 -30.27
C ALA A 607 -37.27 -4.18 -30.51
N PHE A 608 -37.52 -3.03 -31.16
CA PHE A 608 -38.88 -2.65 -31.53
C PHE A 608 -39.56 -3.70 -32.43
N GLY A 609 -40.75 -4.13 -32.04
CA GLY A 609 -41.53 -5.18 -32.71
C GLY A 609 -41.31 -6.59 -32.16
N GLU A 610 -40.31 -6.81 -31.30
CA GLU A 610 -40.01 -8.12 -30.70
C GLU A 610 -40.65 -8.31 -29.32
N ASN A 611 -40.67 -9.54 -28.82
CA ASN A 611 -41.18 -9.84 -27.48
C ASN A 611 -40.08 -9.72 -26.43
N CYS A 612 -40.40 -8.99 -25.37
CA CYS A 612 -39.59 -8.89 -24.18
C CYS A 612 -40.10 -9.89 -23.12
N ASP A 613 -39.31 -10.93 -22.86
CA ASP A 613 -39.63 -12.03 -21.94
C ASP A 613 -38.84 -11.92 -20.64
N PHE A 614 -39.51 -12.12 -19.50
CA PHE A 614 -38.92 -12.09 -18.17
C PHE A 614 -39.75 -12.89 -17.16
N VAL A 615 -39.19 -13.21 -15.99
CA VAL A 615 -39.89 -13.97 -14.94
C VAL A 615 -40.33 -13.02 -13.82
N GLY A 616 -41.63 -13.06 -13.49
CA GLY A 616 -42.24 -12.23 -12.45
C GLY A 616 -42.67 -10.85 -12.93
N THR A 617 -43.34 -10.08 -12.07
CA THR A 617 -43.80 -8.72 -12.42
C THR A 617 -42.60 -7.79 -12.56
N LYS A 618 -42.42 -7.21 -13.76
CA LYS A 618 -41.37 -6.23 -14.08
C LYS A 618 -41.98 -4.91 -14.55
N GLU A 619 -41.25 -3.82 -14.29
CA GLU A 619 -41.43 -2.54 -14.97
C GLU A 619 -40.69 -2.62 -16.30
N VAL A 620 -41.37 -2.37 -17.41
CA VAL A 620 -40.80 -2.38 -18.75
C VAL A 620 -40.95 -0.99 -19.35
N ARG A 621 -39.92 -0.51 -20.05
CA ARG A 621 -39.91 0.80 -20.68
C ARG A 621 -39.52 0.70 -22.14
N LEU A 622 -40.27 1.40 -23.00
CA LEU A 622 -39.99 1.58 -24.41
C LEU A 622 -39.24 2.91 -24.61
N TRP A 623 -38.00 2.85 -25.12
CA TRP A 623 -37.14 4.01 -25.33
C TRP A 623 -36.74 4.22 -26.78
N GLY A 624 -36.58 5.48 -27.19
CA GLY A 624 -35.88 5.87 -28.40
C GLY A 624 -34.36 5.93 -28.19
N ILE A 625 -33.60 5.42 -29.15
CA ILE A 625 -32.13 5.44 -29.22
C ILE A 625 -31.70 6.04 -30.57
N GLY A 626 -30.62 6.84 -30.56
CA GLY A 626 -30.05 7.49 -31.75
C GLY A 626 -30.33 8.99 -31.86
N SER A 627 -29.90 9.58 -32.99
CA SER A 627 -29.93 11.03 -33.27
C SER A 627 -31.24 11.47 -33.95
N PRO A 628 -31.81 12.65 -33.63
CA PRO A 628 -31.31 13.67 -32.71
C PRO A 628 -31.54 13.33 -31.23
N ALA A 629 -30.62 13.79 -30.36
CA ALA A 629 -30.69 13.59 -28.91
C ALA A 629 -31.91 14.33 -28.33
N LEU A 630 -32.85 13.58 -27.77
CA LEU A 630 -34.00 14.11 -27.04
C LEU A 630 -33.75 14.03 -25.51
N PRO A 631 -34.37 14.91 -24.69
CA PRO A 631 -34.19 14.91 -23.23
C PRO A 631 -34.58 13.58 -22.57
N ALA A 632 -33.95 13.28 -21.43
CA ALA A 632 -34.05 12.07 -20.62
C ALA A 632 -35.46 11.57 -20.22
N ASN A 633 -36.54 12.30 -20.53
CA ASN A 633 -37.91 12.06 -20.01
C ASN A 633 -38.89 11.38 -20.99
N TYR A 634 -38.45 10.82 -22.11
CA TYR A 634 -39.35 10.28 -23.16
C TYR A 634 -39.31 8.75 -23.29
N GLY A 635 -39.78 8.03 -22.27
CA GLY A 635 -40.03 6.59 -22.34
C GLY A 635 -41.36 6.22 -21.70
N PHE A 636 -42.18 5.43 -22.40
CA PHE A 636 -43.43 4.90 -21.85
C PHE A 636 -43.15 3.70 -20.95
N VAL A 637 -43.75 3.70 -19.76
CA VAL A 637 -43.63 2.63 -18.78
C VAL A 637 -44.89 1.77 -18.78
N SER A 638 -44.72 0.45 -18.82
CA SER A 638 -45.78 -0.53 -18.65
C SER A 638 -45.34 -1.60 -17.66
N ARG A 639 -46.29 -2.30 -17.03
CA ARG A 639 -46.01 -3.43 -16.14
C ARG A 639 -46.53 -4.70 -16.79
N SER A 640 -45.71 -5.74 -16.80
CA SER A 640 -46.13 -7.07 -17.23
C SER A 640 -45.52 -8.13 -16.31
N THR A 641 -46.15 -9.30 -16.27
CA THR A 641 -45.84 -10.40 -15.35
C THR A 641 -45.00 -11.52 -15.97
N SER A 642 -44.82 -11.51 -17.30
CA SER A 642 -44.09 -12.56 -18.01
C SER A 642 -43.57 -12.16 -19.39
N ARG A 643 -44.39 -11.44 -20.17
CA ARG A 643 -44.08 -11.06 -21.55
C ARG A 643 -44.73 -9.72 -21.90
N ILE A 644 -44.01 -8.87 -22.63
CA ILE A 644 -44.60 -7.70 -23.28
C ILE A 644 -44.00 -7.51 -24.67
N THR A 645 -44.85 -7.23 -25.66
CA THR A 645 -44.36 -6.94 -27.02
C THR A 645 -43.82 -5.52 -27.05
N CYS A 646 -42.60 -5.34 -27.53
CA CYS A 646 -41.93 -4.05 -27.60
C CYS A 646 -42.50 -3.17 -28.73
N SER A 647 -43.71 -2.66 -28.56
CA SER A 647 -44.43 -1.89 -29.57
C SER A 647 -45.14 -0.68 -28.97
N LEU A 648 -45.50 0.32 -29.79
CA LEU A 648 -46.30 1.45 -29.31
C LEU A 648 -47.62 0.98 -28.71
N LEU A 649 -48.32 0.05 -29.37
CA LEU A 649 -49.59 -0.51 -28.88
C LEU A 649 -49.54 -1.07 -27.44
N ALA A 650 -48.41 -1.61 -27.00
CA ALA A 650 -48.25 -2.16 -25.65
C ALA A 650 -47.90 -1.12 -24.56
N PHE A 651 -47.50 0.10 -24.94
CA PHE A 651 -46.99 1.13 -24.03
C PHE A 651 -47.66 2.52 -24.19
N GLY A 652 -48.39 2.79 -25.29
CA GLY A 652 -49.12 4.04 -25.57
C GLY A 652 -49.35 4.30 -27.08
N THR A 653 -50.40 5.04 -27.45
CA THR A 653 -50.75 5.26 -28.89
C THR A 653 -49.94 6.35 -29.59
N THR A 654 -49.17 7.16 -28.87
CA THR A 654 -48.35 8.25 -29.41
C THR A 654 -46.87 7.87 -29.36
N ASP A 655 -46.12 8.07 -30.44
CA ASP A 655 -44.68 7.79 -30.49
C ASP A 655 -43.89 8.76 -29.59
N PRO A 656 -43.15 8.30 -28.56
CA PRO A 656 -42.45 9.19 -27.63
C PRO A 656 -41.22 9.86 -28.26
N ALA A 657 -40.69 9.29 -29.34
CA ALA A 657 -39.49 9.77 -30.02
C ALA A 657 -39.59 9.45 -31.52
N PRO A 658 -40.42 10.22 -32.27
CA PRO A 658 -40.60 10.03 -33.71
C PRO A 658 -39.27 10.13 -34.46
N GLY A 659 -38.98 9.16 -35.33
CA GLY A 659 -37.73 9.12 -36.12
C GLY A 659 -36.53 8.46 -35.43
N SER A 660 -36.63 8.09 -34.15
CA SER A 660 -35.58 7.32 -33.44
C SER A 660 -35.80 5.81 -33.52
N THR A 661 -34.70 5.04 -33.45
CA THR A 661 -34.78 3.57 -33.30
C THR A 661 -35.29 3.25 -31.90
N LYS A 662 -36.20 2.29 -31.73
CA LYS A 662 -36.78 1.99 -30.40
C LYS A 662 -36.32 0.66 -29.84
N ARG A 663 -36.20 0.58 -28.51
CA ARG A 663 -35.81 -0.63 -27.77
C ARG A 663 -36.55 -0.71 -26.43
N CYS A 664 -36.79 -1.94 -25.95
CA CYS A 664 -37.39 -2.18 -24.64
C CYS A 664 -36.37 -2.65 -23.64
N TYR A 665 -36.53 -2.16 -22.43
CA TYR A 665 -35.71 -2.50 -21.27
C TYR A 665 -36.64 -2.80 -20.10
N TYR A 666 -36.26 -3.72 -19.22
CA TYR A 666 -37.02 -4.02 -18.01
C TYR A 666 -36.17 -3.95 -16.74
N ARG A 667 -36.86 -3.84 -15.62
CA ARG A 667 -36.31 -3.93 -14.25
C ARG A 667 -37.37 -4.41 -13.26
N ASP A 668 -36.97 -4.71 -12.03
CA ASP A 668 -37.91 -5.06 -10.96
C ASP A 668 -38.88 -3.92 -10.66
N VAL A 669 -40.17 -4.26 -10.44
CA VAL A 669 -41.19 -3.27 -10.06
C VAL A 669 -40.77 -2.59 -8.77
N GLN A 670 -40.47 -1.29 -8.85
CA GLN A 670 -40.21 -0.47 -7.68
C GLN A 670 -41.55 -0.27 -6.92
N PRO A 671 -41.70 -0.75 -5.67
CA PRO A 671 -42.99 -0.74 -4.96
C PRO A 671 -43.59 0.64 -4.67
N TYR A 672 -42.87 1.73 -4.97
CA TYR A 672 -43.21 3.12 -4.62
C TYR A 672 -42.59 4.11 -5.62
N SER A 673 -42.48 3.73 -6.92
CA SER A 673 -41.91 4.64 -7.92
C SER A 673 -42.53 6.03 -7.82
N LEU A 674 -41.70 7.03 -7.57
CA LEU A 674 -42.11 8.42 -7.56
C LEU A 674 -42.71 8.74 -8.92
N THR A 675 -44.02 9.01 -8.97
CA THR A 675 -44.68 9.33 -10.23
C THR A 675 -44.47 10.79 -10.60
N ASN A 676 -44.43 11.67 -9.59
CA ASN A 676 -44.13 13.08 -9.79
C ASN A 676 -43.61 13.72 -8.49
N SER A 677 -42.82 14.78 -8.64
CA SER A 677 -42.47 15.73 -7.57
C SER A 677 -42.78 17.13 -8.04
N VAL A 678 -43.68 17.82 -7.34
CA VAL A 678 -44.07 19.19 -7.65
C VAL A 678 -43.45 20.12 -6.63
N VAL A 679 -42.65 21.07 -7.12
CA VAL A 679 -42.14 22.19 -6.33
C VAL A 679 -43.11 23.36 -6.44
N SER A 680 -43.49 23.96 -5.31
CA SER A 680 -44.46 25.05 -5.24
C SER A 680 -44.11 26.04 -4.10
N GLY A 681 -44.94 27.06 -3.88
CA GLY A 681 -44.79 27.97 -2.74
C GLY A 681 -43.58 28.91 -2.80
N LEU A 682 -43.10 29.30 -3.99
CA LEU A 682 -41.79 29.98 -4.17
C LEU A 682 -40.60 29.05 -3.89
N ASN A 683 -40.67 27.82 -4.40
CA ASN A 683 -39.65 26.78 -4.25
C ASN A 683 -39.34 26.37 -2.80
N ASN A 684 -40.24 26.60 -1.85
CA ASN A 684 -40.09 26.16 -0.47
C ASN A 684 -41.03 25.00 -0.09
N LYS A 685 -41.93 24.56 -0.98
CA LYS A 685 -42.84 23.44 -0.74
C LYS A 685 -42.63 22.37 -1.79
N VAL A 686 -42.39 21.13 -1.37
CA VAL A 686 -42.19 19.98 -2.25
C VAL A 686 -43.24 18.93 -1.95
N THR A 687 -44.01 18.57 -2.97
CA THR A 687 -45.03 17.52 -2.90
C THR A 687 -44.60 16.35 -3.76
N PHE A 688 -44.42 15.20 -3.12
CA PHE A 688 -44.19 13.92 -3.77
C PHE A 688 -45.50 13.17 -3.95
N THR A 689 -45.71 12.59 -5.13
CA THR A 689 -46.81 11.67 -5.40
C THR A 689 -46.23 10.30 -5.72
N PHE A 690 -46.74 9.27 -5.04
CA PHE A 690 -46.35 7.89 -5.23
C PHE A 690 -47.38 7.16 -6.11
N GLY A 691 -46.91 6.24 -6.95
CA GLY A 691 -47.79 5.43 -7.81
C GLY A 691 -48.64 4.39 -7.08
N THR A 692 -48.42 4.21 -5.77
CA THR A 692 -49.07 3.24 -4.88
C THR A 692 -49.25 3.88 -3.50
N HIS A 693 -49.99 3.22 -2.59
CA HIS A 693 -50.15 3.70 -1.22
C HIS A 693 -48.80 3.69 -0.49
N ALA A 694 -48.43 4.83 0.10
CA ALA A 694 -47.23 4.99 0.92
C ALA A 694 -47.66 5.40 2.33
N ILE A 695 -47.86 4.41 3.20
CA ILE A 695 -48.33 4.66 4.57
C ILE A 695 -47.11 5.00 5.42
N GLN A 696 -47.16 6.11 6.16
CA GLN A 696 -46.08 6.51 7.05
C GLN A 696 -45.71 5.38 8.03
N ALA A 697 -44.41 5.12 8.17
CA ALA A 697 -43.90 4.26 9.22
C ALA A 697 -43.57 5.09 10.46
N GLY A 698 -44.31 4.88 11.54
CA GLY A 698 -44.00 5.52 12.83
C GLY A 698 -44.57 6.94 12.99
N THR A 699 -43.97 7.75 13.84
CA THR A 699 -44.41 9.13 14.14
C THR A 699 -43.92 10.13 13.09
N LEU A 700 -44.49 11.35 13.06
CA LEU A 700 -44.11 12.40 12.10
C LEU A 700 -42.65 12.85 12.28
N ASP A 701 -42.16 12.82 13.53
CA ASP A 701 -40.76 13.11 13.85
C ASP A 701 -39.83 12.00 13.38
N GLU A 702 -40.25 10.73 13.50
CA GLU A 702 -39.53 9.59 12.92
C GLU A 702 -39.47 9.71 11.39
N LEU A 703 -40.59 10.06 10.73
CA LEU A 703 -40.61 10.30 9.29
C LEU A 703 -39.70 11.47 8.89
N LYS A 704 -39.75 12.60 9.60
CA LYS A 704 -38.86 13.76 9.37
C LYS A 704 -37.39 13.38 9.53
N SER A 705 -37.05 12.54 10.51
CA SER A 705 -35.68 12.05 10.72
C SER A 705 -35.15 11.15 9.58
N LYS A 706 -36.05 10.60 8.77
CA LYS A 706 -35.74 9.75 7.61
C LYS A 706 -35.69 10.52 6.30
N ILE A 707 -35.78 11.85 6.32
CA ILE A 707 -35.72 12.68 5.13
C ILE A 707 -34.47 13.56 5.18
N GLU A 708 -33.68 13.48 4.13
CA GLU A 708 -32.49 14.29 3.93
C GLU A 708 -32.61 15.09 2.63
N VAL A 709 -31.98 16.26 2.59
CA VAL A 709 -31.95 17.15 1.43
C VAL A 709 -30.51 17.43 1.04
N LYS A 710 -30.22 17.36 -0.26
CA LYS A 710 -28.99 17.85 -0.86
C LYS A 710 -29.36 19.10 -1.64
N LYS A 711 -28.93 20.26 -1.14
CA LYS A 711 -29.14 21.54 -1.80
C LYS A 711 -28.14 21.72 -2.95
N THR A 712 -28.48 22.51 -3.97
CA THR A 712 -27.58 22.80 -5.11
C THR A 712 -26.20 23.26 -4.62
N GLY A 713 -25.13 22.66 -5.16
CA GLY A 713 -23.75 22.93 -4.75
C GLY A 713 -23.29 22.16 -3.49
N GLY A 714 -24.17 21.42 -2.83
CA GLY A 714 -23.83 20.52 -1.73
C GLY A 714 -23.31 19.17 -2.22
N SER A 715 -22.24 18.67 -1.61
CA SER A 715 -21.63 17.38 -1.97
C SER A 715 -22.26 16.17 -1.27
N ALA A 716 -23.16 16.39 -0.30
CA ALA A 716 -23.81 15.35 0.49
C ALA A 716 -25.24 15.72 0.88
N TYR A 717 -26.06 14.71 1.18
CA TYR A 717 -27.38 14.90 1.78
C TYR A 717 -27.23 15.26 3.27
N THR A 718 -28.06 16.18 3.74
CA THR A 718 -28.12 16.62 5.13
C THR A 718 -29.55 16.47 5.67
N PRO A 719 -29.76 16.16 6.95
CA PRO A 719 -31.10 16.11 7.53
C PRO A 719 -31.87 17.43 7.32
N LEU A 720 -33.21 17.34 7.28
CA LEU A 720 -34.06 18.52 7.25
C LEU A 720 -33.74 19.46 8.41
N GLY A 721 -33.82 20.77 8.16
CA GLY A 721 -33.58 21.81 9.17
C GLY A 721 -34.53 21.70 10.35
N ALA A 722 -34.11 22.24 11.49
CA ALA A 722 -34.92 22.22 12.71
C ALA A 722 -36.33 22.80 12.49
N GLU A 723 -36.45 23.84 11.65
CA GLU A 723 -37.71 24.53 11.32
C GLU A 723 -38.43 23.98 10.07
N ASP A 724 -37.85 23.04 9.33
CA ASP A 724 -38.54 22.40 8.20
C ASP A 724 -39.67 21.49 8.73
N THR A 725 -40.76 21.34 7.99
CA THR A 725 -41.91 20.52 8.44
C THR A 725 -42.31 19.50 7.39
N VAL A 726 -42.88 18.39 7.84
CA VAL A 726 -43.42 17.32 6.99
C VAL A 726 -44.91 17.22 7.31
N GLU A 727 -45.78 17.25 6.30
CA GLU A 727 -47.23 17.08 6.53
C GLU A 727 -47.60 15.59 6.45
N ASN A 728 -48.67 15.22 7.15
CA ASN A 728 -49.16 13.85 7.21
C ASN A 728 -49.61 13.38 5.80
N PRO A 729 -49.08 12.26 5.29
CA PRO A 729 -49.41 11.78 3.95
C PRO A 729 -50.87 11.38 3.81
N THR A 730 -51.61 12.03 2.89
CA THR A 730 -52.97 11.61 2.51
C THR A 730 -52.86 10.47 1.50
N SER A 731 -52.68 9.24 2.02
CA SER A 731 -52.62 7.93 1.34
C SER A 731 -51.55 7.70 0.24
N ASN A 732 -51.23 8.65 -0.62
CA ASN A 732 -50.26 8.52 -1.72
C ASN A 732 -49.38 9.76 -1.96
N THR A 733 -49.44 10.76 -1.09
CA THR A 733 -48.65 12.00 -1.20
C THR A 733 -47.80 12.25 0.04
N LEU A 734 -46.57 12.73 -0.13
CA LEU A 734 -45.73 13.26 0.95
C LEU A 734 -45.48 14.74 0.67
N VAL A 735 -45.67 15.59 1.68
CA VAL A 735 -45.46 17.03 1.55
C VAL A 735 -44.39 17.49 2.53
N ILE A 736 -43.41 18.22 2.02
CA ILE A 736 -42.31 18.81 2.79
C ILE A 736 -42.35 20.32 2.60
N ASN A 737 -42.37 21.07 3.71
CA ASN A 737 -42.25 22.52 3.69
C ASN A 737 -40.88 22.92 4.27
N PHE A 738 -40.05 23.53 3.45
CA PHE A 738 -38.78 24.10 3.81
C PHE A 738 -38.96 25.51 4.39
N LYS A 739 -38.19 25.84 5.43
CA LYS A 739 -38.12 27.19 5.98
C LYS A 739 -37.51 28.17 4.98
N ASP A 740 -36.44 27.75 4.32
CA ASP A 740 -35.71 28.52 3.31
C ASP A 740 -36.08 28.05 1.90
N THR A 741 -36.16 29.00 0.96
CA THR A 741 -36.37 28.71 -0.46
C THR A 741 -35.25 27.84 -1.03
N LEU A 742 -35.62 26.77 -1.76
CA LEU A 742 -34.66 25.97 -2.52
C LEU A 742 -34.18 26.77 -3.73
N VAL A 743 -32.85 26.82 -3.94
CA VAL A 743 -32.20 27.57 -5.01
C VAL A 743 -31.34 26.63 -5.86
N GLY A 744 -31.30 26.85 -7.17
CA GLY A 744 -30.52 26.07 -8.14
C GLY A 744 -31.21 24.78 -8.63
N SER A 745 -30.75 24.22 -9.75
CA SER A 745 -31.42 23.07 -10.39
C SER A 745 -31.02 21.69 -9.87
N GLU A 746 -30.08 21.60 -8.94
CA GLU A 746 -29.53 20.32 -8.46
C GLU A 746 -30.03 19.94 -7.07
N ASN A 747 -31.15 20.52 -6.63
CA ASN A 747 -31.75 20.13 -5.36
C ASN A 747 -32.31 18.72 -5.48
N GLU A 748 -31.95 17.86 -4.53
CA GLU A 748 -32.40 16.48 -4.44
C GLU A 748 -32.88 16.21 -3.02
N ILE A 749 -33.93 15.41 -2.88
CA ILE A 749 -34.41 14.94 -1.58
C ILE A 749 -34.29 13.43 -1.55
N LEU A 750 -33.69 12.93 -0.47
CA LEU A 750 -33.55 11.51 -0.19
C LEU A 750 -34.47 11.13 0.96
N ILE A 751 -35.33 10.15 0.71
CA ILE A 751 -36.15 9.51 1.73
C ILE A 751 -35.48 8.17 2.05
N ALA A 752 -35.08 7.99 3.30
CA ALA A 752 -34.33 6.83 3.77
C ALA A 752 -35.21 5.56 3.89
N PRO A 753 -34.60 4.37 3.87
CA PRO A 753 -35.29 3.10 4.08
C PRO A 753 -36.10 3.08 5.39
N GLY A 754 -37.26 2.45 5.34
CA GLY A 754 -38.14 2.29 6.49
C GLY A 754 -39.00 3.51 6.82
N ALA A 755 -38.99 4.56 5.99
CA ALA A 755 -39.86 5.73 6.15
C ALA A 755 -41.35 5.42 5.89
N PHE A 756 -41.63 4.40 5.08
CA PHE A 756 -42.99 3.99 4.70
C PHE A 756 -43.23 2.50 4.91
N LYS A 757 -44.50 2.10 4.92
CA LYS A 757 -44.99 0.72 4.94
C LYS A 757 -45.91 0.48 3.74
N ASP A 758 -45.96 -0.76 3.25
CA ASP A 758 -46.89 -1.19 2.23
C ASP A 758 -48.32 -1.36 2.77
N SER A 759 -49.26 -1.72 1.89
CA SER A 759 -50.67 -1.93 2.23
C SER A 759 -50.91 -3.08 3.21
N ASP A 760 -49.93 -3.99 3.36
CA ASP A 760 -49.98 -5.12 4.29
C ASP A 760 -49.27 -4.80 5.62
N GLY A 761 -48.79 -3.57 5.80
CA GLY A 761 -48.15 -3.07 7.01
C GLY A 761 -46.66 -3.39 7.13
N LYS A 762 -46.01 -3.92 6.09
CA LYS A 762 -44.59 -4.28 6.08
C LYS A 762 -43.72 -3.05 5.74
N PRO A 763 -42.56 -2.85 6.40
CA PRO A 763 -41.67 -1.72 6.10
C PRO A 763 -41.10 -1.76 4.68
N ILE A 764 -41.08 -0.60 4.04
CA ILE A 764 -40.47 -0.37 2.73
C ILE A 764 -39.01 0.04 2.95
N ASN A 765 -38.07 -0.87 2.72
CA ASN A 765 -36.64 -0.68 2.98
C ASN A 765 -35.86 -0.22 1.76
N LEU A 766 -36.36 0.80 1.07
CA LEU A 766 -35.74 1.29 -0.14
C LEU A 766 -35.62 2.81 -0.08
N SER A 767 -34.44 3.31 -0.47
CA SER A 767 -34.18 4.73 -0.54
C SER A 767 -34.89 5.33 -1.75
N ILE A 768 -35.69 6.37 -1.53
CA ILE A 768 -36.40 7.09 -2.57
C ILE A 768 -35.70 8.43 -2.75
N ALA A 769 -34.95 8.58 -3.83
CA ALA A 769 -34.43 9.87 -4.23
C ALA A 769 -35.41 10.55 -5.17
N SER A 770 -35.67 11.83 -4.96
CA SER A 770 -36.29 12.65 -6.00
C SER A 770 -35.33 12.72 -7.20
N PRO A 771 -35.85 12.80 -8.44
CA PRO A 771 -35.05 13.39 -9.50
C PRO A 771 -34.67 14.83 -9.08
N TYR A 772 -33.74 15.45 -9.82
CA TYR A 772 -33.47 16.88 -9.66
C TYR A 772 -34.80 17.62 -9.61
N LEU A 773 -35.04 18.29 -8.49
CA LEU A 773 -36.28 19.01 -8.30
C LEU A 773 -36.30 20.10 -9.36
N THR A 774 -37.24 19.97 -10.30
CA THR A 774 -37.53 21.04 -11.25
C THR A 774 -38.14 22.18 -10.45
N LEU A 775 -37.27 23.02 -9.88
CA LEU A 775 -37.67 24.32 -9.37
C LEU A 775 -38.40 24.99 -10.49
N VAL A 776 -39.54 25.60 -10.20
CA VAL A 776 -40.37 26.25 -11.21
C VAL A 776 -39.47 27.29 -11.92
N PRO A 777 -39.02 27.01 -13.17
CA PRO A 777 -38.12 27.90 -13.87
C PRO A 777 -38.99 28.89 -14.59
N THR A 778 -38.59 30.15 -14.57
CA THR A 778 -39.50 31.17 -15.05
C THR A 778 -38.77 32.24 -15.86
N ALA A 779 -37.54 32.01 -16.31
CA ALA A 779 -36.89 32.83 -17.33
C ALA A 779 -36.10 31.94 -18.33
N PRO A 780 -36.23 32.15 -19.66
CA PRO A 780 -35.51 31.37 -20.69
C PRO A 780 -33.96 31.40 -20.67
N ASP A 781 -33.32 32.08 -19.71
CA ASP A 781 -31.85 32.33 -19.65
C ASP A 781 -31.21 31.44 -18.57
N GLY A 782 -32.02 30.59 -17.94
CA GLY A 782 -31.60 29.76 -16.82
C GLY A 782 -31.52 30.50 -15.49
N SER A 783 -31.97 31.78 -15.42
CA SER A 783 -32.02 32.50 -14.13
C SER A 783 -33.26 32.12 -13.31
N TYR A 784 -33.05 31.79 -12.03
CA TYR A 784 -34.10 31.25 -11.16
C TYR A 784 -34.93 32.37 -10.47
N GLY A 785 -36.20 32.09 -10.14
CA GLY A 785 -37.07 32.94 -9.31
C GLY A 785 -38.02 33.91 -10.03
N TRP A 786 -38.04 33.93 -11.36
CA TRP A 786 -38.67 34.93 -12.25
C TRP A 786 -40.11 34.68 -12.73
N THR A 787 -41.18 34.71 -11.94
CA THR A 787 -42.53 34.34 -12.44
C THR A 787 -42.99 35.08 -13.72
N GLU A 788 -43.35 34.37 -14.80
CA GLU A 788 -44.00 34.97 -15.99
C GLU A 788 -45.32 35.59 -15.57
N CYS A 789 -45.58 36.82 -15.98
CA CYS A 789 -46.77 37.55 -15.54
C CYS A 789 -47.56 38.23 -16.64
N ALA A 790 -46.96 38.50 -17.81
CA ALA A 790 -47.68 39.11 -18.91
C ALA A 790 -47.00 38.86 -20.26
N PRO A 791 -47.76 38.65 -21.35
CA PRO A 791 -47.25 38.78 -22.70
C PRO A 791 -46.92 40.25 -23.04
N GLU A 792 -46.20 40.49 -24.13
CA GLU A 792 -45.94 41.83 -24.67
C GLU A 792 -47.23 42.65 -24.81
N ASN A 793 -47.18 43.89 -24.34
CA ASN A 793 -48.29 44.84 -24.16
C ASN A 793 -49.34 44.46 -23.09
N GLY A 794 -49.15 43.36 -22.35
CA GLY A 794 -49.97 42.99 -21.19
C GLY A 794 -49.61 43.75 -19.91
N LYS A 795 -50.33 43.48 -18.81
CA LYS A 795 -50.03 44.02 -17.47
C LYS A 795 -49.57 42.89 -16.53
N CYS A 796 -48.36 43.03 -15.99
CA CYS A 796 -47.78 42.16 -14.98
C CYS A 796 -48.38 42.52 -13.61
N ASN A 797 -49.10 41.60 -12.97
CA ASN A 797 -49.73 41.85 -11.66
C ASN A 797 -48.97 41.11 -10.55
N PHE A 798 -48.50 41.86 -9.56
CA PHE A 798 -47.88 41.37 -8.32
C PHE A 798 -48.09 42.43 -7.22
N SER A 799 -47.90 42.05 -5.95
CA SER A 799 -47.93 42.97 -4.80
C SER A 799 -46.53 43.17 -4.22
N GLY A 800 -46.30 44.34 -3.62
CA GLY A 800 -45.01 44.74 -3.08
C GLY A 800 -43.99 45.12 -4.16
N LYS A 801 -42.75 45.42 -3.75
CA LYS A 801 -41.67 45.82 -4.66
C LYS A 801 -41.02 44.59 -5.27
N LYS A 802 -41.06 44.46 -6.60
CA LYS A 802 -40.48 43.35 -7.36
C LYS A 802 -39.54 43.87 -8.44
N GLU A 803 -38.57 43.05 -8.83
CA GLU A 803 -37.83 43.23 -10.08
C GLU A 803 -38.68 42.66 -11.22
N VAL A 804 -38.93 43.43 -12.27
CA VAL A 804 -39.67 42.99 -13.47
C VAL A 804 -38.75 43.09 -14.67
N ARG A 805 -38.78 42.08 -15.53
CA ARG A 805 -37.93 41.95 -16.71
C ARG A 805 -38.77 41.86 -17.96
N PHE A 806 -38.51 42.75 -18.92
CA PHE A 806 -39.07 42.73 -20.27
C PHE A 806 -38.08 42.09 -21.23
N TRP A 807 -38.52 41.06 -21.96
CA TRP A 807 -37.60 40.20 -22.69
C TRP A 807 -38.20 39.61 -23.97
N GLY A 808 -37.42 39.59 -25.07
CA GLY A 808 -37.76 38.96 -26.34
C GLY A 808 -37.55 37.45 -26.41
N THR A 809 -38.50 36.74 -27.00
CA THR A 809 -38.56 35.29 -27.19
C THR A 809 -38.59 34.96 -28.69
N GLY A 810 -37.66 34.13 -29.18
CA GLY A 810 -37.60 33.73 -30.60
C GLY A 810 -36.71 32.50 -30.89
N ALA A 811 -37.34 31.47 -31.51
CA ALA A 811 -36.89 30.31 -32.32
C ALA A 811 -35.52 29.59 -32.09
N PRO A 812 -35.42 28.26 -32.35
CA PRO A 812 -34.54 27.31 -31.62
C PRO A 812 -33.06 27.25 -32.06
N ALA A 813 -32.49 28.29 -32.66
CA ALA A 813 -31.11 28.25 -33.14
C ALA A 813 -30.36 29.59 -33.05
N VAL A 814 -30.40 30.26 -31.89
CA VAL A 814 -29.64 31.51 -31.69
C VAL A 814 -28.90 31.49 -30.34
N PRO A 815 -27.63 31.96 -30.26
CA PRO A 815 -26.82 31.92 -29.03
C PRO A 815 -27.44 32.74 -27.87
N ALA A 816 -27.05 32.41 -26.64
CA ALA A 816 -27.59 32.86 -25.35
C ALA A 816 -27.52 34.39 -25.03
N ASN A 817 -27.45 35.27 -26.03
CA ASN A 817 -27.11 36.69 -25.85
C ASN A 817 -28.00 37.65 -26.65
N TYR A 818 -29.33 37.45 -26.65
CA TYR A 818 -30.28 38.53 -26.99
C TYR A 818 -30.84 39.17 -25.71
N GLY A 819 -30.85 40.51 -25.71
CA GLY A 819 -30.99 41.34 -24.51
C GLY A 819 -32.35 41.26 -23.81
N PHE A 820 -32.32 41.56 -22.52
CA PHE A 820 -33.47 41.83 -21.66
C PHE A 820 -33.27 43.16 -20.94
N ILE A 821 -34.35 43.81 -20.52
CA ILE A 821 -34.28 45.00 -19.66
C ILE A 821 -35.06 44.72 -18.37
N SER A 822 -34.38 44.82 -17.23
CA SER A 822 -35.00 44.75 -15.90
C SER A 822 -35.24 46.15 -15.33
N LYS A 823 -36.37 46.34 -14.65
CA LYS A 823 -36.69 47.52 -13.84
C LYS A 823 -37.44 47.12 -12.57
N PHE A 824 -37.41 47.96 -11.55
CA PHE A 824 -38.15 47.73 -10.30
C PHE A 824 -39.49 48.43 -10.33
N PHE A 825 -40.53 47.72 -9.90
CA PHE A 825 -41.89 48.23 -9.86
C PHE A 825 -42.56 47.81 -8.56
N THR A 826 -43.60 48.55 -8.14
CA THR A 826 -44.37 48.29 -6.93
C THR A 826 -45.83 48.10 -7.34
N ASP A 827 -46.44 47.01 -6.89
CA ASP A 827 -47.86 46.69 -7.13
C ASP A 827 -48.24 46.56 -8.63
N GLY A 828 -47.34 46.00 -9.43
CA GLY A 828 -47.54 45.68 -10.85
C GLY A 828 -46.73 46.54 -11.83
N ALA A 829 -46.68 46.11 -13.10
CA ALA A 829 -45.94 46.80 -14.17
C ALA A 829 -46.57 46.57 -15.57
N PRO A 830 -46.65 47.59 -16.43
CA PRO A 830 -47.01 47.40 -17.84
C PRO A 830 -45.86 46.75 -18.61
N CYS A 831 -46.17 45.75 -19.45
CA CYS A 831 -45.19 44.95 -20.17
C CYS A 831 -44.91 45.47 -21.58
N ASN A 832 -44.22 46.61 -21.74
CA ASN A 832 -43.92 47.16 -23.07
C ASN A 832 -42.59 47.93 -23.13
N GLY A 833 -42.02 48.05 -24.32
CA GLY A 833 -40.72 48.69 -24.55
C GLY A 833 -40.66 50.16 -24.11
N THR A 834 -41.78 50.89 -24.15
CA THR A 834 -41.86 52.30 -23.71
C THR A 834 -41.60 52.46 -22.22
N ILE A 835 -42.17 51.59 -21.38
CA ILE A 835 -41.97 51.63 -19.93
C ILE A 835 -40.57 51.17 -19.53
N PHE A 836 -40.00 50.22 -20.28
CA PHE A 836 -38.64 49.73 -20.05
C PHE A 836 -37.56 50.61 -20.71
N GLY A 837 -37.93 51.57 -21.55
CA GLY A 837 -37.08 52.61 -22.11
C GLY A 837 -36.57 52.33 -23.53
N ASN A 838 -36.64 51.08 -24.00
CA ASN A 838 -36.46 50.66 -25.39
C ASN A 838 -36.91 49.20 -25.56
N ASP A 839 -37.04 48.74 -26.80
CA ASP A 839 -37.21 47.32 -27.11
C ASP A 839 -35.84 46.61 -26.95
N PRO A 840 -35.71 45.64 -26.03
CA PRO A 840 -34.45 44.94 -25.77
C PRO A 840 -34.03 43.97 -26.90
N ALA A 841 -34.96 43.59 -27.80
CA ALA A 841 -34.70 42.66 -28.89
C ALA A 841 -35.66 42.90 -30.08
N PRO A 842 -35.47 43.97 -30.88
CA PRO A 842 -36.37 44.31 -31.99
C PRO A 842 -36.63 43.13 -32.94
N GLY A 843 -37.89 42.91 -33.31
CA GLY A 843 -38.30 41.85 -34.25
C GLY A 843 -38.64 40.48 -33.64
N THR A 844 -38.52 40.30 -32.32
CA THR A 844 -38.96 39.09 -31.59
C THR A 844 -40.23 39.34 -30.76
N THR A 845 -40.95 38.30 -30.31
CA THR A 845 -42.14 38.46 -29.45
C THR A 845 -41.75 38.57 -27.98
N LYS A 846 -42.24 39.56 -27.22
CA LYS A 846 -41.75 39.79 -25.84
C LYS A 846 -42.69 39.24 -24.77
N ARG A 847 -42.14 39.05 -23.57
CA ARG A 847 -42.85 38.67 -22.35
C ARG A 847 -42.24 39.37 -21.14
N CYS A 848 -43.04 39.52 -20.09
CA CYS A 848 -42.59 40.02 -18.80
C CYS A 848 -42.61 38.95 -17.74
N TYR A 849 -41.58 39.03 -16.90
CA TYR A 849 -41.34 38.15 -15.77
C TYR A 849 -41.07 39.01 -14.53
N TYR A 850 -41.47 38.59 -13.33
CA TYR A 850 -41.14 39.30 -12.08
C TYR A 850 -40.56 38.38 -11.01
N ARG A 851 -39.75 38.92 -10.11
CA ARG A 851 -39.25 38.20 -8.93
C ARG A 851 -39.06 39.08 -7.71
N ASP A 852 -38.86 38.45 -6.56
CA ASP A 852 -38.33 39.11 -5.37
C ASP A 852 -36.91 39.65 -5.61
N VAL A 853 -36.62 40.80 -5.02
CA VAL A 853 -35.33 41.49 -5.19
C VAL A 853 -34.19 40.64 -4.61
N GLN A 854 -33.28 40.15 -5.45
CA GLN A 854 -32.10 39.33 -5.07
C GLN A 854 -30.82 40.18 -4.93
N LEU A 855 -29.87 39.73 -4.10
CA LEU A 855 -28.58 40.43 -3.87
C LEU A 855 -27.58 40.26 -5.03
N ASP A 856 -27.62 39.14 -5.74
CA ASP A 856 -26.67 38.76 -6.80
C ASP A 856 -26.82 39.57 -8.09
N SER A 857 -28.00 40.12 -8.33
CA SER A 857 -28.38 40.67 -9.62
C SER A 857 -27.96 42.14 -9.81
N ALA A 858 -27.19 42.64 -8.84
CA ALA A 858 -26.80 44.04 -8.73
C ALA A 858 -25.43 44.24 -8.05
N MET A 859 -24.68 43.18 -7.75
CA MET A 859 -23.42 43.29 -7.01
C MET A 859 -22.22 43.26 -7.95
N THR A 860 -21.45 44.33 -7.99
CA THR A 860 -20.21 44.43 -8.78
C THR A 860 -19.00 44.48 -7.87
N ALA A 861 -17.97 43.71 -8.20
CA ALA A 861 -16.68 43.73 -7.50
C ALA A 861 -15.63 44.40 -8.40
N VAL A 862 -14.97 45.44 -7.88
CA VAL A 862 -13.89 46.14 -8.58
C VAL A 862 -12.60 45.97 -7.78
N VAL A 863 -11.59 45.40 -8.43
CA VAL A 863 -10.22 45.34 -7.90
C VAL A 863 -9.55 46.69 -8.18
N SER A 864 -8.93 47.26 -7.16
CA SER A 864 -8.26 48.56 -7.21
C SER A 864 -6.95 48.55 -6.42
N GLY A 865 -6.16 49.62 -6.57
CA GLY A 865 -4.81 49.68 -6.03
C GLY A 865 -3.86 48.68 -6.71
N PRO A 866 -2.78 48.25 -6.05
CA PRO A 866 -1.89 47.18 -6.53
C PRO A 866 -2.53 45.78 -6.37
N ASN A 867 -3.77 45.59 -6.84
CA ASN A 867 -4.55 44.35 -6.65
C ASN A 867 -4.74 43.94 -5.19
N ASN A 868 -4.74 44.87 -4.23
CA ASN A 868 -4.91 44.56 -2.80
C ASN A 868 -6.19 45.13 -2.19
N LYS A 869 -7.03 45.80 -2.97
CA LYS A 869 -8.30 46.35 -2.50
C LYS A 869 -9.45 45.89 -3.40
N VAL A 870 -10.49 45.33 -2.80
CA VAL A 870 -11.71 44.93 -3.51
C VAL A 870 -12.89 45.72 -2.97
N THR A 871 -13.52 46.48 -3.87
CA THR A 871 -14.73 47.24 -3.55
C THR A 871 -15.93 46.52 -4.13
N PHE A 872 -16.91 46.23 -3.27
CA PHE A 872 -18.17 45.65 -3.68
C PHE A 872 -19.26 46.71 -3.63
N THR A 873 -20.03 46.81 -4.71
CA THR A 873 -21.15 47.75 -4.83
C THR A 873 -22.43 46.98 -5.05
N PHE A 874 -23.43 47.23 -4.21
CA PHE A 874 -24.80 46.76 -4.34
C PHE A 874 -25.66 47.88 -4.95
N LYS A 875 -26.52 47.61 -5.94
CA LYS A 875 -27.53 48.59 -6.43
C LYS A 875 -28.81 48.63 -5.58
N THR A 876 -28.69 48.30 -4.30
CA THR A 876 -29.80 48.35 -3.34
C THR A 876 -29.28 48.75 -1.95
N TYR A 877 -30.19 49.16 -1.07
CA TYR A 877 -29.86 49.43 0.32
C TYR A 877 -29.60 48.11 1.07
N ALA A 878 -28.42 47.98 1.66
CA ALA A 878 -28.01 46.87 2.51
C ALA A 878 -27.18 47.44 3.66
N ILE A 879 -27.30 46.89 4.86
CA ILE A 879 -26.46 47.23 6.03
C ILE A 879 -25.76 45.97 6.53
N GLN A 880 -24.55 46.11 7.07
CA GLN A 880 -23.82 44.95 7.61
C GLN A 880 -24.57 44.35 8.82
N ALA A 881 -24.65 43.02 8.86
CA ALA A 881 -25.29 42.30 9.94
C ALA A 881 -24.29 42.04 11.07
N GLY A 882 -24.24 42.96 12.04
CA GLY A 882 -23.39 42.84 13.22
C GLY A 882 -22.12 43.70 13.17
N THR A 883 -21.08 43.27 13.90
CA THR A 883 -19.78 43.97 13.98
C THR A 883 -18.93 43.74 12.73
N LEU A 884 -17.88 44.56 12.54
CA LEU A 884 -16.92 44.36 11.44
C LEU A 884 -16.19 43.02 11.53
N ASP A 885 -15.94 42.51 12.75
CA ASP A 885 -15.32 41.20 12.97
C ASP A 885 -16.26 40.04 12.61
N GLU A 886 -17.56 40.20 12.88
CA GLU A 886 -18.59 39.26 12.43
C GLU A 886 -18.78 39.29 10.91
N LEU A 887 -18.61 40.45 10.27
CA LEU A 887 -18.59 40.55 8.82
C LEU A 887 -17.32 39.89 8.25
N LYS A 888 -16.15 40.12 8.87
CA LYS A 888 -14.88 39.51 8.47
C LYS A 888 -14.93 37.99 8.55
N SER A 889 -15.52 37.42 9.60
CA SER A 889 -15.64 35.96 9.77
C SER A 889 -16.59 35.30 8.76
N LYS A 890 -17.48 36.07 8.15
CA LYS A 890 -18.41 35.63 7.10
C LYS A 890 -17.84 35.74 5.68
N ILE A 891 -16.58 36.16 5.53
CA ILE A 891 -15.92 36.31 4.24
C ILE A 891 -14.77 35.30 4.11
N THR A 892 -14.76 34.55 3.02
CA THR A 892 -13.69 33.63 2.68
C THR A 892 -13.11 33.94 1.29
N VAL A 893 -11.84 33.63 1.09
CA VAL A 893 -11.09 33.88 -0.14
C VAL A 893 -10.38 32.62 -0.60
N LYS A 894 -10.35 32.41 -1.91
CA LYS A 894 -9.57 31.38 -2.59
C LYS A 894 -8.56 32.07 -3.49
N LYS A 895 -7.27 31.95 -3.20
CA LYS A 895 -6.19 32.56 -4.00
C LYS A 895 -5.81 31.63 -5.16
N THR A 896 -5.04 32.16 -6.11
CA THR A 896 -4.56 31.38 -7.26
C THR A 896 -3.74 30.19 -6.81
N GLY A 897 -4.14 28.98 -7.20
CA GLY A 897 -3.48 27.73 -6.82
C GLY A 897 -4.08 27.04 -5.59
N ASP A 898 -4.96 27.70 -4.84
CA ASP A 898 -5.62 27.09 -3.70
C ASP A 898 -6.67 26.06 -4.16
N SER A 899 -6.80 24.95 -3.43
CA SER A 899 -7.83 23.94 -3.68
C SER A 899 -9.17 24.31 -3.03
N ALA A 900 -9.18 25.09 -1.95
CA ALA A 900 -10.35 25.43 -1.13
C ALA A 900 -10.39 26.91 -0.72
N TYR A 901 -11.56 27.39 -0.29
CA TYR A 901 -11.72 28.72 0.31
C TYR A 901 -11.17 28.75 1.74
N THR A 902 -10.49 29.82 2.09
CA THR A 902 -9.89 30.06 3.41
C THR A 902 -10.39 31.38 4.00
N ALA A 903 -10.31 31.54 5.32
CA ALA A 903 -10.67 32.80 5.96
C ALA A 903 -9.70 33.93 5.57
N LEU A 904 -10.17 35.18 5.63
CA LEU A 904 -9.29 36.35 5.46
C LEU A 904 -8.13 36.33 6.46
N GLY A 905 -6.95 36.79 6.03
CA GLY A 905 -5.76 36.84 6.85
C GLY A 905 -5.93 37.71 8.10
N ALA A 906 -5.11 37.46 9.12
CA ALA A 906 -5.17 38.21 10.37
C ALA A 906 -5.03 39.73 10.15
N GLU A 907 -4.19 40.14 9.19
CA GLU A 907 -3.93 41.55 8.84
C GLU A 907 -4.85 42.12 7.74
N ASP A 908 -5.71 41.30 7.13
CA ASP A 908 -6.69 41.78 6.16
C ASP A 908 -7.81 42.54 6.89
N THR A 909 -8.37 43.58 6.28
CA THR A 909 -9.40 44.43 6.91
C THR A 909 -10.65 44.55 6.05
N VAL A 910 -11.79 44.76 6.72
CA VAL A 910 -13.08 45.02 6.07
C VAL A 910 -13.54 46.42 6.50
N ALA A 911 -13.97 47.25 5.55
CA ALA A 911 -14.50 48.57 5.84
C ALA A 911 -16.01 48.53 6.04
N ALA A 912 -16.51 49.45 6.87
CA ALA A 912 -17.94 49.58 7.15
C ALA A 912 -18.74 49.88 5.88
N ASN A 913 -19.91 49.27 5.79
CA ASN A 913 -20.80 49.46 4.64
C ASN A 913 -21.35 50.90 4.60
N THR A 914 -21.23 51.55 3.45
CA THR A 914 -21.76 52.90 3.21
C THR A 914 -23.00 52.77 2.31
N SER A 915 -24.18 53.13 2.85
CA SER A 915 -25.46 52.81 2.21
C SER A 915 -26.30 54.07 1.91
N THR A 916 -26.93 54.07 0.74
CA THR A 916 -27.91 55.07 0.26
C THR A 916 -29.20 54.34 -0.16
N SER A 917 -30.29 55.07 -0.39
CA SER A 917 -31.56 54.48 -0.84
C SER A 917 -31.50 53.75 -2.19
N GLN A 918 -30.42 53.94 -2.96
CA GLN A 918 -30.23 53.38 -4.31
C GLN A 918 -29.01 52.46 -4.43
N SER A 919 -28.05 52.52 -3.52
CA SER A 919 -26.85 51.66 -3.57
C SER A 919 -26.16 51.56 -2.22
N SER A 920 -25.41 50.47 -2.00
CA SER A 920 -24.56 50.28 -0.82
C SER A 920 -23.18 49.80 -1.25
N THR A 921 -22.14 50.09 -0.47
CA THR A 921 -20.75 49.73 -0.81
C THR A 921 -19.99 49.26 0.41
N PHE A 922 -19.21 48.18 0.27
CA PHE A 922 -18.26 47.76 1.30
C PHE A 922 -16.94 47.34 0.66
N GLU A 923 -15.86 47.39 1.45
CA GLU A 923 -14.50 47.16 0.96
C GLU A 923 -13.79 46.08 1.75
N ILE A 924 -12.97 45.30 1.05
CA ILE A 924 -11.97 44.40 1.63
C ILE A 924 -10.60 44.93 1.24
N ASN A 925 -9.73 45.14 2.23
CA ASN A 925 -8.34 45.52 2.02
C ASN A 925 -7.44 44.36 2.44
N PHE A 926 -6.78 43.75 1.46
CA PHE A 926 -5.77 42.73 1.67
C PHE A 926 -4.44 43.37 2.05
N LYS A 927 -3.73 42.76 2.99
CA LYS A 927 -2.38 43.22 3.36
C LYS A 927 -1.40 43.09 2.20
N GLU A 928 -1.49 41.98 1.47
CA GLU A 928 -0.65 41.66 0.32
C GLU A 928 -1.45 41.76 -0.99
N SER A 929 -0.76 42.12 -2.07
CA SER A 929 -1.33 42.13 -3.41
C SER A 929 -1.78 40.74 -3.85
N MET A 930 -2.98 40.67 -4.42
CA MET A 930 -3.47 39.47 -5.07
C MET A 930 -2.76 39.28 -6.42
N VAL A 931 -2.23 38.08 -6.68
CA VAL A 931 -1.47 37.75 -7.89
C VAL A 931 -2.01 36.45 -8.51
N GLY A 932 -2.17 36.42 -9.84
CA GLY A 932 -2.60 35.25 -10.60
C GLY A 932 -4.09 35.25 -11.03
N SER A 933 -4.47 34.30 -11.89
CA SER A 933 -5.86 34.14 -12.35
C SER A 933 -6.65 33.18 -11.45
N GLY A 934 -7.97 33.32 -11.39
CA GLY A 934 -8.84 32.37 -10.69
C GLY A 934 -9.02 32.63 -9.19
N ILE A 935 -8.78 33.86 -8.74
CA ILE A 935 -9.07 34.27 -7.36
C ILE A 935 -10.57 34.46 -7.20
N SER A 936 -11.13 33.91 -6.14
CA SER A 936 -12.55 34.07 -5.82
C SER A 936 -12.81 34.41 -4.37
N ILE A 937 -13.84 35.23 -4.13
CA ILE A 937 -14.29 35.65 -2.79
C ILE A 937 -15.70 35.14 -2.57
N GLN A 938 -15.95 34.60 -1.38
CA GLN A 938 -17.25 34.11 -0.92
C GLN A 938 -17.73 34.90 0.30
N ILE A 939 -19.02 35.22 0.30
CA ILE A 939 -19.72 35.89 1.39
C ILE A 939 -20.84 34.97 1.89
N ALA A 940 -20.83 34.66 3.18
CA ALA A 940 -21.80 33.76 3.79
C ALA A 940 -23.20 34.40 3.95
N PRO A 941 -24.29 33.61 3.95
CA PRO A 941 -25.64 34.10 4.18
C PRO A 941 -25.77 34.88 5.51
N GLY A 942 -26.61 35.91 5.53
CA GLY A 942 -26.83 36.71 6.73
C GLY A 942 -25.66 37.63 7.10
N ALA A 943 -24.75 37.92 6.15
CA ALA A 943 -23.72 38.96 6.30
C ALA A 943 -24.29 40.38 6.21
N PHE A 944 -25.45 40.56 5.54
CA PHE A 944 -26.11 41.85 5.35
C PHE A 944 -27.61 41.77 5.68
N ARG A 945 -28.22 42.90 6.01
CA ARG A 945 -29.67 43.07 6.21
C ARG A 945 -30.22 44.15 5.28
N ASP A 946 -31.49 44.05 4.92
CA ASP A 946 -32.18 45.04 4.09
C ASP A 946 -32.70 46.23 4.92
N TRP A 947 -33.44 47.14 4.27
CA TRP A 947 -33.99 48.34 4.94
C TRP A 947 -35.12 48.03 5.94
N TYR A 948 -35.69 46.82 5.92
CA TYR A 948 -36.66 46.32 6.89
C TYR A 948 -36.01 45.53 8.04
N GLY A 949 -34.68 45.41 8.05
CA GLY A 949 -33.91 44.68 9.06
C GLY A 949 -33.88 43.16 8.86
N GLN A 950 -34.43 42.66 7.75
CA GLN A 950 -34.43 41.23 7.42
C GLN A 950 -33.06 40.81 6.87
N SER A 951 -32.60 39.63 7.28
CA SER A 951 -31.32 39.08 6.81
C SER A 951 -31.38 38.76 5.32
N ILE A 952 -30.37 39.22 4.60
CA ILE A 952 -30.18 38.88 3.19
C ILE A 952 -29.46 37.53 3.14
N ASN A 953 -30.21 36.46 2.85
CA ASN A 953 -29.80 35.06 3.04
C ASN A 953 -29.32 34.38 1.75
N THR A 954 -28.43 35.03 0.99
CA THR A 954 -27.82 34.43 -0.19
C THR A 954 -26.30 34.40 -0.07
N SER A 955 -25.69 33.23 -0.28
CA SER A 955 -24.24 33.11 -0.39
C SER A 955 -23.81 33.60 -1.77
N VAL A 956 -22.83 34.50 -1.83
CA VAL A 956 -22.39 35.06 -3.11
C VAL A 956 -20.92 34.75 -3.34
N SER A 957 -20.60 34.23 -4.54
CA SER A 957 -19.24 33.93 -4.97
C SER A 957 -18.85 34.84 -6.13
N PHE A 958 -17.71 35.53 -6.05
CA PHE A 958 -17.20 36.42 -7.08
C PHE A 958 -15.84 35.95 -7.57
N SER A 959 -15.71 35.74 -8.87
CA SER A 959 -14.40 35.59 -9.51
C SER A 959 -13.84 36.98 -9.80
N LEU A 960 -12.63 37.26 -9.32
CA LEU A 960 -11.98 38.54 -9.54
C LEU A 960 -11.19 38.50 -10.85
N LEU A 961 -11.38 39.53 -11.67
CA LEU A 961 -10.45 39.84 -12.75
C LEU A 961 -9.35 40.74 -12.15
N LEU A 962 -8.12 40.23 -12.03
CA LEU A 962 -6.99 41.04 -11.59
C LEU A 962 -6.58 42.03 -12.68
N LEU A 963 -6.08 43.20 -12.27
CA LEU A 963 -5.44 44.13 -13.19
C LEU A 963 -4.11 43.54 -13.68
N PRO A 964 -3.70 43.78 -14.94
CA PRO A 964 -2.43 43.27 -15.49
C PRO A 964 -1.25 43.65 -14.60
N THR A 965 -0.39 42.68 -14.24
CA THR A 965 0.86 42.94 -13.49
C THR A 965 2.02 43.24 -14.46
N PRO A 966 3.00 44.07 -14.07
CA PRO A 966 4.23 44.23 -14.84
C PRO A 966 4.92 42.88 -15.08
N PRO A 967 5.41 42.59 -16.30
CA PRO A 967 6.06 41.31 -16.64
C PRO A 967 7.37 41.05 -15.88
N ASP A 968 7.98 42.08 -15.28
CA ASP A 968 9.22 42.00 -14.50
C ASP A 968 8.99 41.68 -13.01
N GLY A 969 7.73 41.56 -12.57
CA GLY A 969 7.38 41.33 -11.17
C GLY A 969 7.74 42.51 -10.23
N SER A 970 8.07 43.69 -10.77
CA SER A 970 8.43 44.84 -9.95
C SER A 970 7.22 45.39 -9.17
N MET A 971 7.38 45.49 -7.85
CA MET A 971 6.31 45.94 -6.94
C MET A 971 6.07 47.45 -7.06
N GLY A 972 4.81 47.89 -6.88
CA GLY A 972 4.44 49.30 -6.75
C GLY A 972 3.95 50.00 -8.04
N TRP A 973 3.77 49.28 -9.14
CA TRP A 973 3.23 49.81 -10.39
C TRP A 973 1.74 49.50 -10.55
N THR A 974 0.95 50.52 -10.88
CA THR A 974 -0.50 50.42 -11.13
C THR A 974 -0.75 50.43 -12.63
N TYR A 975 -1.42 49.41 -13.16
CA TYR A 975 -1.88 49.42 -14.55
C TYR A 975 -2.85 50.58 -14.79
N CYS A 976 -2.75 51.20 -15.95
CA CYS A 976 -3.47 52.42 -16.26
C CYS A 976 -4.23 52.39 -17.58
N SER A 977 -3.57 51.98 -18.66
CA SER A 977 -4.19 51.99 -19.99
C SER A 977 -3.41 51.12 -21.00
N GLU A 978 -4.09 50.65 -22.05
CA GLU A 978 -3.46 49.98 -23.20
C GLU A 978 -2.76 51.00 -24.12
N GLU A 979 -1.96 50.52 -25.08
CA GLU A 979 -1.36 51.32 -26.15
C GLU A 979 -2.40 52.19 -26.87
N ASN A 980 -2.05 53.46 -27.11
CA ASN A 980 -2.89 54.47 -27.73
C ASN A 980 -4.10 54.94 -26.91
N GLN A 981 -4.17 54.62 -25.62
CA GLN A 981 -5.18 55.14 -24.69
C GLN A 981 -4.60 56.17 -23.72
N ASN A 982 -5.44 56.90 -22.98
CA ASN A 982 -4.99 57.83 -21.96
C ASN A 982 -4.89 57.14 -20.60
N CYS A 983 -3.71 57.26 -19.98
CA CYS A 983 -3.49 56.89 -18.61
C CYS A 983 -3.83 58.09 -17.71
N ILE A 984 -4.84 57.96 -16.83
CA ILE A 984 -5.34 59.04 -15.96
C ILE A 984 -5.04 58.70 -14.50
N PHE A 985 -4.50 59.65 -13.74
CA PHE A 985 -4.14 59.47 -12.34
C PHE A 985 -4.18 60.80 -11.58
N SER A 986 -4.45 60.76 -10.28
CA SER A 986 -4.43 61.98 -9.45
C SER A 986 -3.02 62.30 -8.97
N GLY A 987 -2.67 63.59 -8.98
CA GLY A 987 -1.35 64.07 -8.58
C GLY A 987 -0.25 63.81 -9.62
N MET A 988 1.00 64.01 -9.20
CA MET A 988 2.17 63.76 -10.02
C MET A 988 2.57 62.28 -9.90
N LYS A 989 2.69 61.58 -11.02
CA LYS A 989 3.06 60.15 -11.06
C LYS A 989 4.19 59.90 -12.05
N GLU A 990 5.00 58.89 -11.77
CA GLU A 990 5.90 58.30 -12.76
C GLU A 990 5.07 57.32 -13.59
N VAL A 991 5.01 57.53 -14.90
CA VAL A 991 4.30 56.66 -15.85
C VAL A 991 5.34 55.91 -16.68
N ARG A 992 5.12 54.63 -16.96
CA ARG A 992 5.95 53.80 -17.84
C ARG A 992 5.15 53.33 -19.04
N TYR A 993 5.73 53.51 -20.21
CA TYR A 993 5.33 52.87 -21.47
C TYR A 993 6.18 51.61 -21.67
N TRP A 994 5.54 50.45 -21.65
CA TRP A 994 6.20 49.15 -21.53
C TRP A 994 5.77 48.18 -22.64
N GLY A 995 6.70 47.40 -23.22
CA GLY A 995 6.38 46.30 -24.14
C GLY A 995 6.83 44.92 -23.67
N THR A 996 6.02 43.89 -23.93
CA THR A 996 6.38 42.48 -23.67
C THR A 996 7.09 41.87 -24.89
N GLY A 997 8.32 41.41 -24.76
CA GLY A 997 8.99 40.64 -25.82
C GLY A 997 8.22 39.35 -26.17
N THR A 998 8.40 38.84 -27.39
CA THR A 998 7.90 37.50 -27.76
C THR A 998 8.54 36.43 -26.86
N LEU A 999 7.83 35.31 -26.65
CA LEU A 999 8.17 34.19 -25.76
C LEU A 999 9.56 33.53 -25.95
N SER A 1000 10.39 34.03 -26.87
CA SER A 1000 11.71 33.50 -27.21
C SER A 1000 12.88 34.24 -26.55
N ASP A 1001 12.69 35.38 -25.87
CA ASP A 1001 13.79 36.08 -25.18
C ASP A 1001 13.33 36.85 -23.91
N PRO A 1002 13.40 36.24 -22.72
CA PRO A 1002 13.07 36.88 -21.44
C PRO A 1002 14.11 37.91 -20.96
N ALA A 1003 15.24 38.09 -21.66
CA ALA A 1003 16.37 38.90 -21.18
C ALA A 1003 16.38 40.35 -21.71
N ASN A 1004 15.42 40.75 -22.57
CA ASN A 1004 15.35 42.11 -23.13
C ASN A 1004 14.11 42.87 -22.62
N ILE A 1005 14.20 43.34 -21.38
CA ILE A 1005 13.19 44.21 -20.75
C ILE A 1005 13.42 45.65 -21.23
N ALA A 1006 12.49 46.22 -21.99
CA ALA A 1006 12.58 47.60 -22.46
C ALA A 1006 11.31 48.41 -22.15
N PHE A 1007 11.51 49.54 -21.47
CA PHE A 1007 10.45 50.51 -21.14
C PHE A 1007 10.99 51.94 -21.23
N LYS A 1008 10.07 52.90 -21.36
CA LYS A 1008 10.37 54.32 -21.19
C LYS A 1008 9.48 54.90 -20.12
N SER A 1009 10.03 55.73 -19.23
CA SER A 1009 9.25 56.44 -18.23
C SER A 1009 9.13 57.93 -18.55
N ASN A 1010 8.05 58.53 -18.09
CA ASN A 1010 7.80 59.95 -18.12
C ASN A 1010 7.08 60.36 -16.82
N ILE A 1011 7.31 61.57 -16.33
CA ILE A 1011 6.62 62.11 -15.16
C ILE A 1011 5.53 63.05 -15.67
N SER A 1012 4.31 62.80 -15.22
CA SER A 1012 3.14 63.60 -15.63
C SER A 1012 2.23 63.87 -14.46
N ILE A 1013 1.34 64.84 -14.64
CA ILE A 1013 0.33 65.25 -13.66
C ILE A 1013 -1.04 65.07 -14.29
N GLY A 1014 -1.95 64.37 -13.61
CA GLY A 1014 -3.33 64.22 -14.06
C GLY A 1014 -3.51 63.16 -15.16
N TYR A 1015 -2.73 63.22 -16.23
CA TYR A 1015 -2.82 62.24 -17.31
C TYR A 1015 -1.52 62.13 -18.15
N THR A 1016 -1.37 61.01 -18.86
CA THR A 1016 -0.38 60.78 -19.92
C THR A 1016 -0.99 59.95 -21.05
N ALA A 1017 -0.78 60.34 -22.30
CA ALA A 1017 -1.14 59.49 -23.44
C ALA A 1017 -0.21 58.28 -23.51
N CYS A 1018 -0.75 57.07 -23.66
CA CYS A 1018 0.02 55.84 -23.72
C CYS A 1018 0.54 55.55 -25.13
N THR A 1019 1.39 56.45 -25.63
CA THR A 1019 1.92 56.40 -27.01
C THR A 1019 3.42 56.64 -27.00
N ALA A 1020 4.15 56.09 -27.97
CA ALA A 1020 5.58 56.36 -28.11
C ALA A 1020 5.90 57.88 -28.14
N ASN A 1021 4.99 58.70 -28.68
CA ASN A 1021 5.16 60.15 -28.71
C ASN A 1021 5.23 60.80 -27.33
N ALA A 1022 4.39 60.34 -26.40
CA ALA A 1022 4.40 60.85 -25.02
C ALA A 1022 5.66 60.45 -24.23
N PHE A 1023 6.46 59.53 -24.76
CA PHE A 1023 7.67 58.98 -24.13
C PHE A 1023 8.93 59.17 -24.98
N GLY A 1024 8.97 60.25 -25.78
CA GLY A 1024 10.17 60.69 -26.51
C GLY A 1024 10.32 60.12 -27.93
N ASN A 1025 9.22 59.72 -28.57
CA ASN A 1025 9.16 59.15 -29.93
C ASN A 1025 9.98 57.85 -30.10
N ILE A 1026 10.24 57.12 -29.01
CA ILE A 1026 10.99 55.87 -29.04
C ILE A 1026 10.04 54.75 -28.63
N ASP A 1027 9.79 53.80 -29.54
CA ASP A 1027 9.11 52.56 -29.21
C ASP A 1027 10.09 51.66 -28.42
N PRO A 1028 9.82 51.36 -27.13
CA PRO A 1028 10.72 50.55 -26.32
C PRO A 1028 10.81 49.10 -26.79
N ALA A 1029 9.82 48.55 -27.50
CA ALA A 1029 9.88 47.18 -28.03
C ALA A 1029 9.07 47.05 -29.34
N PRO A 1030 9.64 47.42 -30.50
CA PRO A 1030 8.94 47.41 -31.79
C PRO A 1030 8.27 46.06 -32.09
N GLY A 1031 6.98 46.08 -32.45
CA GLY A 1031 6.19 44.88 -32.80
C GLY A 1031 5.50 44.18 -31.63
N ALA A 1032 5.74 44.60 -30.38
CA ALA A 1032 5.00 44.14 -29.20
C ALA A 1032 3.88 45.12 -28.79
N ILE A 1033 2.78 44.62 -28.23
CA ILE A 1033 1.73 45.46 -27.63
C ILE A 1033 2.32 46.23 -26.43
N LYS A 1034 2.05 47.53 -26.36
CA LYS A 1034 2.47 48.37 -25.23
C LYS A 1034 1.36 48.61 -24.22
N ARG A 1035 1.77 48.83 -22.97
CA ARG A 1035 0.87 49.19 -21.87
C ARG A 1035 1.48 50.27 -21.02
N CYS A 1036 0.60 51.07 -20.41
CA CYS A 1036 1.01 52.09 -19.46
C CYS A 1036 0.69 51.71 -18.03
N PHE A 1037 1.69 51.92 -17.18
CA PHE A 1037 1.61 51.75 -15.75
C PHE A 1037 2.03 53.06 -15.09
N TYR A 1038 1.45 53.41 -13.94
CA TYR A 1038 1.91 54.55 -13.14
C TYR A 1038 2.20 54.15 -11.70
N ARG A 1039 3.06 54.92 -11.03
CA ARG A 1039 3.28 54.83 -9.59
C ARG A 1039 3.54 56.20 -8.99
N ASP A 1040 3.52 56.29 -7.67
CA ASP A 1040 4.03 57.46 -6.97
C ASP A 1040 5.49 57.72 -7.36
N VAL A 1041 5.80 58.98 -7.69
CA VAL A 1041 7.16 59.41 -8.06
C VAL A 1041 8.11 59.04 -6.92
N GLN A 1042 8.96 58.05 -7.17
CA GLN A 1042 10.01 57.66 -6.23
C GLN A 1042 11.10 58.74 -6.25
N LEU A 1043 11.58 59.14 -5.07
CA LEU A 1043 12.59 60.20 -4.93
C LEU A 1043 13.98 59.80 -5.44
N ASP A 1044 14.22 58.54 -5.80
CA ASP A 1044 15.50 58.06 -6.33
C ASP A 1044 15.80 58.55 -7.75
N ASN A 1045 14.77 58.86 -8.55
CA ASN A 1045 14.94 59.44 -9.89
C ASN A 1045 15.12 60.96 -9.84
N GLY A 1046 16.30 61.39 -9.37
CA GLY A 1046 16.79 62.76 -9.59
C GLY A 1046 17.23 63.54 -8.36
N VAL A 1047 17.65 62.88 -7.27
CA VAL A 1047 18.37 63.58 -6.18
C VAL A 1047 19.78 63.93 -6.65
N THR A 1048 20.13 65.21 -6.62
CA THR A 1048 21.53 65.64 -6.74
C THR A 1048 22.04 66.07 -5.37
N ALA A 1049 23.25 65.65 -5.02
CA ALA A 1049 23.96 66.12 -3.83
C ALA A 1049 25.18 66.91 -4.26
N VAL A 1050 25.29 68.15 -3.83
CA VAL A 1050 26.43 69.03 -4.12
C VAL A 1050 27.15 69.32 -2.81
N VAL A 1051 28.47 69.07 -2.79
CA VAL A 1051 29.33 69.39 -1.67
C VAL A 1051 29.91 70.79 -1.89
N SER A 1052 29.93 71.63 -0.85
CA SER A 1052 30.59 72.94 -0.87
C SER A 1052 32.10 72.82 -1.10
N GLU A 1053 32.74 73.88 -1.58
CA GLU A 1053 34.19 73.94 -1.78
C GLU A 1053 35.03 73.63 -0.52
N LEU A 1054 34.52 73.95 0.67
CA LEU A 1054 35.17 73.67 1.95
C LEU A 1054 34.86 72.27 2.51
N ASN A 1055 34.15 71.42 1.76
CA ASN A 1055 33.71 70.07 2.15
C ASN A 1055 32.92 69.99 3.47
N ASN A 1056 32.39 71.11 3.97
CA ASN A 1056 31.68 71.19 5.25
C ASN A 1056 30.16 71.41 5.10
N LYS A 1057 29.64 71.46 3.87
CA LYS A 1057 28.22 71.60 3.60
C LYS A 1057 27.82 70.70 2.44
N VAL A 1058 26.69 70.02 2.59
CA VAL A 1058 26.08 69.17 1.55
C VAL A 1058 24.66 69.66 1.28
N THR A 1059 24.39 70.01 0.02
CA THR A 1059 23.08 70.44 -0.44
C THR A 1059 22.45 69.35 -1.29
N PHE A 1060 21.35 68.78 -0.80
CA PHE A 1060 20.51 67.85 -1.53
C PHE A 1060 19.43 68.63 -2.29
N THR A 1061 19.32 68.41 -3.59
CA THR A 1061 18.23 68.93 -4.42
C THR A 1061 17.38 67.77 -4.90
N PHE A 1062 16.09 67.83 -4.56
CA PHE A 1062 15.05 66.91 -4.99
C PHE A 1062 14.28 67.55 -6.14
N ARG A 1063 14.00 66.81 -7.23
CA ARG A 1063 13.17 67.29 -8.36
C ARG A 1063 11.66 67.24 -8.08
N THR A 1064 11.27 67.29 -6.82
CA THR A 1064 9.88 67.23 -6.39
C THR A 1064 9.66 68.12 -5.16
N TYR A 1065 8.42 68.52 -4.94
CA TYR A 1065 8.00 69.25 -3.74
C TYR A 1065 7.93 68.29 -2.54
N ALA A 1066 8.57 68.67 -1.45
CA ALA A 1066 8.56 67.96 -0.18
C ALA A 1066 8.41 68.97 0.97
N ILE A 1067 7.82 68.52 2.08
CA ILE A 1067 7.70 69.27 3.32
C ILE A 1067 8.46 68.52 4.41
N GLN A 1068 9.13 69.23 5.31
CA GLN A 1068 9.77 68.62 6.48
C GLN A 1068 8.74 67.94 7.40
N ALA A 1069 9.02 66.71 7.81
CA ALA A 1069 8.20 65.97 8.74
C ALA A 1069 8.70 66.16 10.18
N GLY A 1070 8.09 67.11 10.91
CA GLY A 1070 8.39 67.33 12.32
C GLY A 1070 9.28 68.55 12.59
N THR A 1071 9.84 68.63 13.79
CA THR A 1071 10.77 69.72 14.17
C THR A 1071 12.14 69.56 13.50
N LEU A 1072 13.00 70.58 13.60
CA LEU A 1072 14.36 70.51 13.07
C LEU A 1072 15.21 69.45 13.78
N ASP A 1073 14.98 69.25 15.08
CA ASP A 1073 15.65 68.22 15.87
C ASP A 1073 15.19 66.81 15.48
N GLU A 1074 13.89 66.65 15.19
CA GLU A 1074 13.35 65.39 14.65
C GLU A 1074 13.92 65.10 13.27
N LEU A 1075 14.07 66.11 12.40
CA LEU A 1075 14.71 65.93 11.10
C LEU A 1075 16.19 65.57 11.25
N LYS A 1076 16.93 66.26 12.15
CA LYS A 1076 18.34 65.96 12.44
C LYS A 1076 18.53 64.54 12.96
N SER A 1077 17.63 64.05 13.82
CA SER A 1077 17.67 62.66 14.33
C SER A 1077 17.46 61.59 13.26
N LYS A 1078 16.88 61.97 12.12
CA LYS A 1078 16.58 61.07 11.01
C LYS A 1078 17.68 61.04 9.95
N ILE A 1079 18.78 61.76 10.15
CA ILE A 1079 19.91 61.84 9.23
C ILE A 1079 21.14 61.19 9.86
N GLU A 1080 21.74 60.27 9.13
CA GLU A 1080 22.94 59.55 9.52
C GLU A 1080 24.04 59.76 8.47
N VAL A 1081 25.29 59.79 8.90
CA VAL A 1081 26.47 59.94 8.06
C VAL A 1081 27.42 58.75 8.28
N LYS A 1082 27.95 58.23 7.18
CA LYS A 1082 29.05 57.27 7.14
C LYS A 1082 30.25 58.01 6.56
N LYS A 1083 31.25 58.29 7.40
CA LYS A 1083 32.50 58.94 6.97
C LYS A 1083 33.45 57.92 6.32
N THR A 1084 34.36 58.39 5.46
CA THR A 1084 35.38 57.52 4.85
C THR A 1084 36.11 56.68 5.90
N GLY A 1085 36.23 55.37 5.68
CA GLY A 1085 36.84 54.43 6.61
C GLY A 1085 35.93 53.91 7.74
N ALA A 1086 34.73 54.47 7.93
CA ALA A 1086 33.75 53.91 8.87
C ALA A 1086 32.99 52.73 8.24
N SER A 1087 32.66 51.70 9.02
CA SER A 1087 31.89 50.54 8.55
C SER A 1087 30.37 50.71 8.71
N VAL A 1088 29.94 51.67 9.54
CA VAL A 1088 28.54 51.90 9.91
C VAL A 1088 28.14 53.38 9.77
N TYR A 1089 26.84 53.62 9.60
CA TYR A 1089 26.26 54.96 9.68
C TYR A 1089 26.13 55.39 11.14
N THR A 1090 26.40 56.65 11.41
CA THR A 1090 26.27 57.27 12.74
C THR A 1090 25.43 58.53 12.65
N ALA A 1091 24.73 58.89 13.71
CA ALA A 1091 23.98 60.16 13.76
C ALA A 1091 24.91 61.36 13.52
N LEU A 1092 24.33 62.46 13.03
CA LEU A 1092 25.05 63.73 12.90
C LEU A 1092 25.64 64.17 14.26
N GLY A 1093 26.81 64.80 14.22
CA GLY A 1093 27.48 65.31 15.41
C GLY A 1093 26.62 66.31 16.17
N ALA A 1094 26.88 66.45 17.47
CA ALA A 1094 26.15 67.39 18.33
C ALA A 1094 26.16 68.82 17.76
N GLU A 1095 27.27 69.24 17.16
CA GLU A 1095 27.45 70.58 16.55
C GLU A 1095 27.10 70.67 15.05
N ASP A 1096 26.77 69.56 14.38
CA ASP A 1096 26.34 69.60 12.98
C ASP A 1096 24.92 70.21 12.90
N THR A 1097 24.62 70.99 11.87
CA THR A 1097 23.30 71.63 11.71
C THR A 1097 22.61 71.22 10.43
N VAL A 1098 21.28 71.18 10.47
CA VAL A 1098 20.42 70.91 9.31
C VAL A 1098 19.58 72.15 9.10
N ALA A 1099 19.46 72.63 7.87
CA ALA A 1099 18.60 73.76 7.56
C ALA A 1099 17.16 73.30 7.31
N ASN A 1100 16.20 74.23 7.46
CA ASN A 1100 14.82 73.98 7.04
C ASN A 1100 14.78 73.62 5.55
N LEU A 1101 13.94 72.64 5.22
CA LEU A 1101 13.70 72.26 3.85
C LEU A 1101 13.08 73.44 3.09
N THR A 1102 13.73 73.88 2.01
CA THR A 1102 13.23 74.97 1.16
C THR A 1102 12.65 74.39 -0.13
N SER A 1103 11.35 74.61 -0.38
CA SER A 1103 10.61 73.92 -1.45
C SER A 1103 9.88 74.89 -2.38
N THR A 1104 10.00 74.63 -3.68
CA THR A 1104 9.21 75.23 -4.77
C THR A 1104 8.24 74.17 -5.33
N ALA A 1105 7.30 74.58 -6.18
CA ALA A 1105 6.34 73.65 -6.81
C ALA A 1105 6.97 72.46 -7.55
N TYR A 1106 8.27 72.54 -7.90
CA TYR A 1106 8.95 71.55 -8.73
C TYR A 1106 10.29 71.05 -8.15
N SER A 1107 10.77 71.61 -7.04
CA SER A 1107 12.02 71.19 -6.41
C SER A 1107 12.05 71.46 -4.92
N SER A 1108 12.80 70.66 -4.17
CA SER A 1108 13.06 70.91 -2.76
C SER A 1108 14.55 70.81 -2.48
N THR A 1109 15.02 71.62 -1.54
CA THR A 1109 16.44 71.71 -1.19
C THR A 1109 16.63 71.53 0.30
N LEU A 1110 17.48 70.57 0.67
CA LEU A 1110 17.90 70.34 2.05
C LEU A 1110 19.40 70.61 2.17
N GLU A 1111 19.78 71.31 3.22
CA GLU A 1111 21.17 71.62 3.51
C GLU A 1111 21.60 71.01 4.84
N ILE A 1112 22.75 70.34 4.81
CA ILE A 1112 23.41 69.76 5.99
C ILE A 1112 24.78 70.40 6.12
N ASN A 1113 25.03 71.02 7.26
CA ASN A 1113 26.29 71.70 7.59
C ASN A 1113 27.03 70.89 8.65
N PHE A 1114 28.25 70.48 8.32
CA PHE A 1114 29.15 69.75 9.20
C PHE A 1114 30.10 70.72 9.89
N LYS A 1115 30.27 70.56 11.21
CA LYS A 1115 31.25 71.36 11.97
C LYS A 1115 32.68 71.06 11.52
N VAL A 1116 32.95 69.79 11.22
CA VAL A 1116 34.23 69.30 10.72
C VAL A 1116 34.04 68.87 9.27
N ALA A 1117 34.87 69.40 8.37
CA ALA A 1117 34.80 69.08 6.94
C ALA A 1117 34.91 67.57 6.68
N LEU A 1118 34.16 67.07 5.70
CA LEU A 1118 34.25 65.69 5.24
C LEU A 1118 35.58 65.46 4.53
N VAL A 1119 36.21 64.31 4.78
CA VAL A 1119 37.52 63.92 4.20
C VAL A 1119 37.40 62.53 3.57
N GLY A 1120 38.09 62.32 2.44
CA GLY A 1120 38.12 61.05 1.71
C GLY A 1120 36.94 60.83 0.74
N SER A 1121 37.02 59.80 -0.09
CA SER A 1121 36.09 59.57 -1.21
C SER A 1121 34.88 58.70 -0.88
N GLU A 1122 34.80 58.12 0.32
CA GLU A 1122 33.76 57.13 0.66
C GLU A 1122 32.66 57.67 1.57
N ASN A 1123 32.57 58.99 1.72
CA ASN A 1123 31.52 59.61 2.52
C ASN A 1123 30.14 59.36 1.90
N SER A 1124 29.20 58.90 2.72
CA SER A 1124 27.80 58.72 2.33
C SER A 1124 26.87 59.19 3.44
N ILE A 1125 25.75 59.79 3.04
CA ILE A 1125 24.71 60.26 3.96
C ILE A 1125 23.45 59.46 3.70
N ARG A 1126 22.82 59.03 4.80
CA ARG A 1126 21.54 58.33 4.83
C ARG A 1126 20.48 59.19 5.48
N ILE A 1127 19.34 59.35 4.81
CA ILE A 1127 18.13 59.93 5.42
C ILE A 1127 17.13 58.80 5.65
N THR A 1128 16.58 58.70 6.86
CA THR A 1128 15.67 57.62 7.24
C THR A 1128 14.23 57.88 6.77
N PRO A 1129 13.45 56.82 6.49
CA PRO A 1129 12.04 56.95 6.10
C PRO A 1129 11.24 57.82 7.07
N GLY A 1130 10.36 58.67 6.53
CA GLY A 1130 9.49 59.53 7.33
C GLY A 1130 10.13 60.86 7.77
N ALA A 1131 11.28 61.23 7.18
CA ALA A 1131 11.90 62.55 7.35
C ALA A 1131 11.17 63.68 6.58
N PHE A 1132 10.45 63.33 5.50
CA PHE A 1132 9.71 64.28 4.66
C PHE A 1132 8.26 63.85 4.48
N LYS A 1133 7.41 64.78 4.04
CA LYS A 1133 6.02 64.58 3.64
C LYS A 1133 5.77 65.12 2.24
N GLY A 1134 4.85 64.52 1.50
CA GLY A 1134 4.39 65.01 0.21
C GLY A 1134 3.48 66.24 0.35
N SER A 1135 3.05 66.81 -0.78
CA SER A 1135 2.04 67.88 -0.80
C SER A 1135 0.67 67.45 -0.25
N ASP A 1136 0.42 66.15 -0.14
CA ASP A 1136 -0.75 65.52 0.47
C ASP A 1136 -0.61 65.27 1.99
N GLY A 1137 0.50 65.70 2.59
CA GLY A 1137 0.78 65.54 4.01
C GLY A 1137 1.18 64.14 4.45
N LYS A 1138 1.28 63.16 3.52
CA LYS A 1138 1.66 61.78 3.85
C LYS A 1138 3.18 61.61 3.98
N PRO A 1139 3.67 60.73 4.88
CA PRO A 1139 5.09 60.48 5.04
C PRO A 1139 5.72 59.92 3.77
N ILE A 1140 6.83 60.50 3.38
CA ILE A 1140 7.70 59.99 2.32
C ILE A 1140 8.68 59.01 2.98
N ASN A 1141 8.47 57.72 2.70
CA ASN A 1141 9.23 56.63 3.31
C ASN A 1141 10.27 56.04 2.35
N ILE A 1142 11.33 56.80 2.07
CA ILE A 1142 12.46 56.36 1.23
C ILE A 1142 13.75 56.59 2.00
N SER A 1143 14.65 55.60 2.01
CA SER A 1143 16.02 55.80 2.48
C SER A 1143 16.85 56.38 1.34
N ILE A 1144 17.24 57.65 1.44
CA ILE A 1144 18.18 58.26 0.49
C ILE A 1144 19.58 57.86 0.95
N ALA A 1145 20.28 57.01 0.19
CA ALA A 1145 21.71 56.82 0.33
C ALA A 1145 22.39 57.47 -0.87
N SER A 1146 23.19 58.51 -0.65
CA SER A 1146 23.97 59.11 -1.74
C SER A 1146 25.02 58.09 -2.22
N PRO A 1147 25.11 57.76 -3.52
CA PRO A 1147 26.32 57.13 -4.05
C PRO A 1147 27.45 58.16 -3.91
N PHE A 1148 28.47 57.82 -3.10
CA PHE A 1148 29.72 58.55 -2.83
C PHE A 1148 29.73 60.06 -3.11
N LEU A 1149 29.73 60.87 -2.04
CA LEU A 1149 29.90 62.32 -2.15
C LEU A 1149 31.25 62.63 -2.81
N THR A 1150 31.23 63.24 -3.99
CA THR A 1150 32.45 63.70 -4.65
C THR A 1150 32.92 64.97 -3.97
N LEU A 1151 33.92 64.86 -3.09
CA LEU A 1151 34.54 66.00 -2.44
C LEU A 1151 35.33 66.84 -3.44
N VAL A 1152 35.34 68.16 -3.24
CA VAL A 1152 36.26 69.04 -3.97
C VAL A 1152 37.66 68.84 -3.38
N PRO A 1153 38.70 68.56 -4.20
CA PRO A 1153 40.05 68.37 -3.69
C PRO A 1153 40.56 69.68 -3.07
N THR A 1154 40.64 69.74 -1.75
CA THR A 1154 41.30 70.83 -1.03
C THR A 1154 42.78 70.50 -0.90
N ALA A 1155 43.65 71.37 -1.39
CA ALA A 1155 45.09 71.26 -1.16
C ALA A 1155 45.37 71.35 0.36
N PRO A 1156 46.21 70.48 0.94
CA PRO A 1156 46.47 70.51 2.37
C PRO A 1156 47.25 71.79 2.73
N ALA A 1157 46.67 72.64 3.57
CA ALA A 1157 47.41 73.70 4.24
C ALA A 1157 48.31 73.06 5.32
N LEU A 1158 49.57 72.81 4.97
CA LEU A 1158 50.63 72.49 5.93
C LEU A 1158 50.83 73.67 6.89
N THR A 1159 50.61 73.45 8.18
CA THR A 1159 51.21 74.29 9.22
C THR A 1159 51.84 73.42 10.32
N ASN A 1160 53.18 73.44 10.32
CA ASN A 1160 54.12 73.01 11.36
C ASN A 1160 54.11 71.53 11.82
N ALA A 1161 55.00 70.72 11.24
CA ALA A 1161 55.59 69.55 11.90
C ALA A 1161 57.11 69.73 12.00
N ALA A 1162 57.65 69.56 13.21
CA ALA A 1162 59.08 69.63 13.50
C ALA A 1162 59.82 68.37 13.01
N THR A 1163 61.09 68.53 12.62
CA THR A 1163 61.94 67.53 11.97
C THR A 1163 62.38 66.41 12.95
N PRO A 1164 62.22 65.11 12.62
CA PRO A 1164 62.82 64.04 13.42
C PRO A 1164 64.26 63.74 12.97
N SER A 1165 65.17 63.59 13.94
CA SER A 1165 66.56 63.18 13.73
C SER A 1165 66.85 61.86 14.46
N ILE A 1166 67.72 61.03 13.89
CA ILE A 1166 68.27 59.81 14.49
C ILE A 1166 69.75 60.05 14.79
N GLY A 1167 70.14 59.88 16.06
CA GLY A 1167 71.52 60.06 16.52
C GLY A 1167 72.04 58.85 17.30
N THR A 1168 72.56 57.86 16.57
CA THR A 1168 73.68 56.92 16.92
C THR A 1168 73.54 56.00 18.16
N GLN A 1169 74.06 54.77 18.28
CA GLN A 1169 74.99 53.84 17.57
C GLN A 1169 74.94 52.52 18.43
N PRO A 1170 75.33 51.28 18.00
CA PRO A 1170 76.69 50.94 17.57
C PRO A 1170 76.83 49.81 16.53
N THR A 1171 78.05 49.69 16.01
CA THR A 1171 78.55 48.55 15.25
C THR A 1171 78.70 47.31 16.16
N GLY A 1172 78.14 46.17 15.74
CA GLY A 1172 78.48 44.86 16.29
C GLY A 1172 77.52 44.22 17.30
N ALA A 1173 76.29 43.89 16.89
CA ALA A 1173 75.53 42.71 17.32
C ALA A 1173 74.21 42.64 16.52
N THR A 1174 73.94 41.48 15.92
CA THR A 1174 72.74 41.17 15.13
C THR A 1174 71.46 41.21 15.96
N VAL A 1175 70.42 41.93 15.49
CA VAL A 1175 69.03 41.71 15.90
C VAL A 1175 68.30 41.06 14.73
N ASN A 1176 67.76 39.86 14.98
CA ASN A 1176 67.02 39.04 14.02
C ASN A 1176 65.73 39.72 13.53
N GLU A 1177 65.37 39.46 12.28
CA GLU A 1177 64.04 39.77 11.73
C GLU A 1177 62.94 39.17 12.63
N GLY A 1178 62.05 40.02 13.15
CA GLY A 1178 60.87 39.58 13.91
C GLY A 1178 60.50 40.39 15.16
N ALA A 1179 61.29 41.38 15.58
CA ALA A 1179 60.95 42.20 16.76
C ALA A 1179 60.50 43.61 16.39
N SER A 1180 59.27 43.96 16.74
CA SER A 1180 58.72 45.32 16.73
C SER A 1180 59.37 46.17 17.82
N ALA A 1181 60.08 47.24 17.41
CA ALA A 1181 60.41 48.36 18.29
C ALA A 1181 59.57 49.58 17.86
N PRO A 1182 58.75 50.16 18.75
CA PRO A 1182 57.86 51.26 18.40
C PRO A 1182 58.67 52.56 18.29
N LEU A 1183 58.70 53.13 17.09
CA LEU A 1183 59.11 54.52 16.90
C LEU A 1183 57.86 55.35 16.65
N SER A 1184 57.36 55.94 17.73
CA SER A 1184 56.25 56.89 17.70
C SER A 1184 56.76 58.25 17.23
N VAL A 1185 56.43 58.61 16.01
CA VAL A 1185 56.39 60.03 15.60
C VAL A 1185 54.93 60.35 15.36
N ALA A 1186 54.36 61.13 16.27
CA ALA A 1186 53.02 61.67 16.15
C ALA A 1186 53.06 62.89 15.21
N ALA A 1187 52.43 62.77 14.04
CA ALA A 1187 51.78 63.86 13.33
C ALA A 1187 50.67 63.25 12.49
N THR A 1188 49.44 63.67 12.77
CA THR A 1188 48.18 63.20 12.22
C THR A 1188 47.96 63.68 10.78
N VAL A 1189 47.40 62.80 9.93
CA VAL A 1189 46.35 63.13 8.96
C VAL A 1189 45.25 62.10 9.12
#